data_AF-A0A8T2DXV9-F1
#
_entry.id   AF-A0A8T2DXV9-F1
#
_cell.length_a   1.000
_cell.length_b   1.000
_cell.length_c   1.000
_cell.angle_alpha   90.00
_cell.angle_beta   90.00
_cell.angle_gamma   90.00
#
_symmetry.space_group_name_H-M   'P 1'
#
loop_
_entity.id
_entity.type
_entity.pdbx_description
1 polymer ?
#
loop_
_entity_poly.entity_id
_entity_poly.type
_entity_poly.pdbx_seq_one_letter_code
_entity_poly.pdbx_strand_id
1 'polypeptide(L)'
;MSKVVYEGWMVRYGRRKIGRSYIHMRYFVLEPRLLAYYKKKPQDYQVPIKTMLIDGNCRVEDRGLKTHHGHMVYVLSVYNKKEKSHRITMAAFNIQEALMWKEKIESVIDQHQESQVPNGQQYVSFEYKSGMDTGRTASSSDHESQFSAAEDEEDSRRSLMRRTTIGNGPPESVLDWTKEFDAELANQNSDKQAFSRKHWRLLQCQNGLRIFEELLEVDYLPRSCSRAMKAVGVVEATCEEIFELLMSMDGTRYEWDCSFQFGSLVEEVDGHTAVLYHRLLLDWFPMIVWPRDLCYVRYWRRNDDGSYVVLFRSREHENCGPQPGCVRAHLESGGYNISPLKPRNGRPRTQVQHLIQIDLKGWGAGYLPAFQQHCLLQMLNSVAGLREWFSQTDERGVHTRIPVMVNMASSSLSLTKSGKSLHKSAFSLDQTNSVNRNSLLMDEDSDDDDEFQIAESEQEPETSKPETDVKRPGVHPIKEEPAHNIDLSCFSGNLKRNENENARNCWRISDGNNFKVRGKNFGQEKRKIPAGKHLMDLVAVDWFKDSKRIDHVARRKGCAAQVAAEKGLFSMVVNVQVPGSTHYSMVFYFVMKELVPGSLLQRFVDGDDEFRNSRLKLIPLVPKGSWIVRQSVGSTPCLLGKAVDCNYIRGPTYLEIDVDIGSSTVANGVLGLVIGVITSLVVEMAFLVQANTAEEQPERLIGAVRVSHIELSSAIVPNLESE
;
A
#
# COMPACT_ATOMS: atom_id res chain seq x y z
N MET A 1 33.02 -16.06 -15.53
CA MET A 1 32.59 -15.40 -14.28
C MET A 1 31.29 -14.68 -14.59
N SER A 2 30.20 -15.03 -13.92
CA SER A 2 28.95 -14.25 -13.99
C SER A 2 29.26 -12.83 -13.51
N LYS A 3 28.79 -11.83 -14.26
CA LYS A 3 28.98 -10.43 -13.91
C LYS A 3 28.07 -10.11 -12.71
N VAL A 4 28.65 -9.74 -11.57
CA VAL A 4 27.88 -9.28 -10.40
C VAL A 4 27.04 -8.06 -10.80
N VAL A 5 25.75 -8.10 -10.51
CA VAL A 5 24.80 -7.00 -10.74
C VAL A 5 24.87 -6.01 -9.58
N TYR A 6 24.87 -6.52 -8.35
CA TYR A 6 24.98 -5.71 -7.14
C TYR A 6 25.58 -6.52 -5.98
N GLU A 7 26.33 -5.87 -5.09
CA GLU A 7 26.89 -6.51 -3.90
C GLU A 7 27.04 -5.51 -2.75
N GLY A 8 26.91 -5.99 -1.51
CA GLY A 8 26.87 -5.10 -0.36
C GLY A 8 26.65 -5.81 0.97
N TRP A 9 26.84 -5.07 2.07
CA TRP A 9 26.64 -5.57 3.42
C TRP A 9 25.19 -5.38 3.86
N MET A 10 24.50 -6.46 4.22
CA MET A 10 23.14 -6.41 4.75
C MET A 10 23.05 -7.18 6.06
N VAL A 11 21.97 -6.97 6.78
CA VAL A 11 21.66 -7.60 8.05
C VAL A 11 20.83 -8.86 7.85
N ARG A 12 21.26 -9.95 8.48
CA ARG A 12 20.42 -11.12 8.78
C ARG A 12 20.03 -11.07 10.25
N TYR A 13 18.77 -11.33 10.54
CA TYR A 13 18.25 -11.41 11.90
C TYR A 13 17.40 -12.66 12.07
N GLY A 14 17.08 -13.02 13.32
CA GLY A 14 16.21 -14.15 13.64
C GLY A 14 16.33 -14.59 15.09
N ARG A 15 15.69 -15.71 15.44
CA ARG A 15 15.89 -16.41 16.72
C ARG A 15 16.56 -17.76 16.48
N ARG A 16 17.54 -18.09 17.33
CA ARG A 16 18.14 -19.43 17.36
C ARG A 16 17.17 -20.40 18.05
N LYS A 17 17.33 -21.70 17.83
CA LYS A 17 16.55 -22.77 18.50
C LYS A 17 16.55 -22.70 20.04
N ILE A 18 17.56 -22.05 20.63
CA ILE A 18 17.69 -21.85 22.09
C ILE A 18 16.99 -20.54 22.55
N GLY A 19 16.11 -19.98 21.72
CA GLY A 19 15.34 -18.76 22.01
C GLY A 19 16.12 -17.43 21.89
N ARG A 20 17.46 -17.46 21.80
CA ARG A 20 18.28 -16.24 21.66
C ARG A 20 18.14 -15.63 20.26
N SER A 21 17.74 -14.37 20.19
CA SER A 21 17.75 -13.57 18.97
C SER A 21 19.17 -13.25 18.49
N TYR A 22 19.37 -13.11 17.18
CA TYR A 22 20.64 -12.68 16.58
C TYR A 22 20.42 -11.56 15.56
N ILE A 23 21.45 -10.74 15.39
CA ILE A 23 21.63 -9.79 14.30
C ILE A 23 23.05 -9.99 13.78
N HIS A 24 23.18 -10.23 12.49
CA HIS A 24 24.42 -10.66 11.87
C HIS A 24 24.60 -9.92 10.55
N MET A 25 25.71 -9.19 10.40
CA MET A 25 26.12 -8.68 9.09
C MET A 25 26.51 -9.84 8.16
N ARG A 26 26.02 -9.80 6.93
CA ARG A 26 26.36 -10.73 5.85
C ARG A 26 26.60 -9.95 4.58
N TYR A 27 27.49 -10.46 3.75
CA TYR A 27 27.78 -9.88 2.45
C TYR A 27 26.90 -10.55 1.41
N PHE A 28 26.00 -9.80 0.78
CA PHE A 28 25.10 -10.29 -0.26
C PHE A 28 25.70 -10.01 -1.63
N VAL A 29 25.48 -10.93 -2.56
CA VAL A 29 25.87 -10.84 -3.96
C VAL A 29 24.67 -11.21 -4.80
N LEU A 30 24.27 -10.30 -5.68
CA LEU A 30 23.25 -10.47 -6.69
C LEU A 30 23.93 -10.64 -8.05
N GLU A 31 23.70 -11.79 -8.66
CA GLU A 31 24.07 -12.11 -10.04
C GLU A 31 22.80 -12.23 -10.88
N PRO A 32 22.90 -12.27 -12.23
CA PRO A 32 21.72 -12.30 -13.09
C PRO A 32 20.77 -13.47 -12.81
N ARG A 33 21.23 -14.60 -12.24
CA ARG A 33 20.37 -15.76 -11.94
C ARG A 33 20.46 -16.26 -10.51
N LEU A 34 21.15 -15.52 -9.63
CA LEU A 34 21.51 -16.03 -8.31
C LEU A 34 21.53 -14.90 -7.28
N LEU A 35 20.82 -15.09 -6.18
CA LEU A 35 21.03 -14.33 -4.95
C LEU A 35 21.79 -15.22 -3.96
N ALA A 36 22.91 -14.73 -3.44
CA ALA A 36 23.73 -15.44 -2.48
C ALA A 36 24.19 -14.53 -1.34
N TYR A 37 24.44 -15.10 -0.16
CA TYR A 37 25.11 -14.36 0.91
C TYR A 37 26.20 -15.16 1.64
N TYR A 38 27.17 -14.42 2.15
CA TYR A 38 28.43 -14.91 2.70
C TYR A 38 28.70 -14.31 4.09
N LYS A 39 29.55 -14.99 4.89
CA LYS A 39 29.97 -14.46 6.21
C LYS A 39 30.84 -13.20 6.07
N LYS A 40 31.59 -13.11 4.97
CA LYS A 40 32.50 -12.02 4.60
C LYS A 40 32.41 -11.82 3.10
N LYS A 41 32.91 -10.69 2.59
CA LYS A 41 33.03 -10.46 1.14
C LYS A 41 33.78 -11.64 0.50
N PRO A 42 33.19 -12.35 -0.48
CA PRO A 42 33.80 -13.52 -1.07
C PRO A 42 35.09 -13.15 -1.79
N GLN A 43 36.14 -13.93 -1.54
CA GLN A 43 37.34 -14.01 -2.38
C GLN A 43 37.31 -15.36 -3.12
N ASP A 44 38.11 -15.55 -4.17
CA ASP A 44 38.04 -16.71 -5.06
C ASP A 44 37.87 -18.05 -4.30
N TYR A 45 36.87 -18.84 -4.73
CA TYR A 45 36.46 -20.15 -4.18
C TYR A 45 35.81 -20.17 -2.77
N GLN A 46 35.10 -19.10 -2.37
CA GLN A 46 34.29 -19.15 -1.15
C GLN A 46 32.87 -19.69 -1.40
N VAL A 47 32.43 -20.67 -0.61
CA VAL A 47 31.07 -21.23 -0.70
C VAL A 47 30.07 -20.30 0.01
N PRO A 48 28.93 -19.96 -0.63
CA PRO A 48 27.87 -19.17 -0.01
C PRO A 48 27.22 -19.90 1.16
N ILE A 49 26.72 -19.15 2.13
CA ILE A 49 25.94 -19.72 3.24
C ILE A 49 24.58 -20.20 2.75
N LYS A 50 23.93 -19.40 1.90
CA LYS A 50 22.66 -19.73 1.26
C LYS A 50 22.64 -19.11 -0.13
N THR A 51 21.99 -19.81 -1.04
CA THR A 51 21.76 -19.39 -2.42
C THR A 51 20.28 -19.54 -2.77
N MET A 52 19.83 -18.76 -3.73
CA MET A 52 18.51 -18.87 -4.33
C MET A 52 18.62 -18.50 -5.81
N LEU A 53 18.10 -19.38 -6.67
CA LEU A 53 17.98 -19.09 -8.10
C LEU A 53 16.91 -18.02 -8.32
N ILE A 54 17.21 -17.05 -9.19
CA ILE A 54 16.27 -16.00 -9.58
C ILE A 54 15.69 -16.36 -10.95
N ASP A 55 14.38 -16.44 -11.01
CA ASP A 55 13.58 -16.62 -12.22
C ASP A 55 12.36 -15.66 -12.21
N GLY A 56 11.51 -15.71 -13.24
CA GLY A 56 10.31 -14.87 -13.32
C GLY A 56 9.24 -15.15 -12.24
N ASN A 57 9.35 -16.28 -11.52
CA ASN A 57 8.48 -16.66 -10.41
C ASN A 57 8.96 -16.11 -9.07
N CYS A 58 10.15 -15.51 -9.01
CA CYS A 58 10.63 -14.83 -7.82
C CYS A 58 9.84 -13.54 -7.56
N ARG A 59 9.76 -13.19 -6.27
CA ARG A 59 9.20 -11.94 -5.77
C ARG A 59 10.09 -11.37 -4.68
N VAL A 60 10.08 -10.06 -4.57
CA VAL A 60 10.69 -9.31 -3.47
C VAL A 60 9.55 -8.66 -2.68
N GLU A 61 9.32 -9.16 -1.49
CA GLU A 61 8.35 -8.60 -0.55
C GLU A 61 9.05 -7.56 0.34
N ASP A 62 8.51 -6.34 0.35
CA ASP A 62 8.82 -5.34 1.36
C ASP A 62 8.09 -5.71 2.66
N ARG A 63 8.85 -6.11 3.67
CA ARG A 63 8.31 -6.48 4.98
C ARG A 63 8.37 -5.32 5.98
N GLY A 64 8.75 -4.13 5.52
CA GLY A 64 8.77 -2.89 6.28
C GLY A 64 9.80 -2.86 7.40
N LEU A 65 9.55 -1.99 8.36
CA LEU A 65 10.44 -1.62 9.46
C LEU A 65 10.19 -2.50 10.69
N LYS A 66 11.20 -3.27 11.12
CA LYS A 66 11.12 -4.18 12.27
C LYS A 66 12.11 -3.84 13.36
N THR A 67 11.73 -4.13 14.61
CA THR A 67 12.56 -3.91 15.79
C THR A 67 13.22 -5.21 16.23
N HIS A 68 14.55 -5.29 16.14
CA HIS A 68 15.33 -6.41 16.65
C HIS A 68 16.47 -5.93 17.56
N HIS A 69 16.54 -6.45 18.80
CA HIS A 69 17.55 -6.04 19.80
C HIS A 69 17.65 -4.52 19.98
N GLY A 70 16.52 -3.82 19.92
CA GLY A 70 16.45 -2.35 19.99
C GLY A 70 16.84 -1.64 18.69
N HIS A 71 17.35 -2.33 17.67
CA HIS A 71 17.63 -1.74 16.37
C HIS A 71 16.42 -1.84 15.45
N MET A 72 16.05 -0.72 14.83
CA MET A 72 15.08 -0.71 13.75
C MET A 72 15.79 -1.06 12.44
N VAL A 73 15.27 -2.02 11.69
CA VAL A 73 15.82 -2.47 10.41
C VAL A 73 14.70 -2.63 9.39
N TYR A 74 14.94 -2.17 8.16
CA TYR A 74 14.03 -2.38 7.03
C TYR A 74 14.26 -3.75 6.44
N VAL A 75 13.21 -4.55 6.32
CA VAL A 75 13.31 -5.96 5.96
C VAL A 75 12.75 -6.19 4.57
N LEU A 76 13.53 -6.90 3.75
CA LEU A 76 13.09 -7.49 2.50
C LEU A 76 13.04 -9.02 2.63
N SER A 77 12.14 -9.64 1.89
CA SER A 77 12.07 -11.09 1.74
C SER A 77 11.98 -11.44 0.27
N VAL A 78 12.95 -12.22 -0.20
CA VAL A 78 12.97 -12.75 -1.56
C VAL A 78 12.58 -14.21 -1.53
N TYR A 79 11.61 -14.60 -2.35
CA TYR A 79 11.11 -15.97 -2.39
C TYR A 79 10.65 -16.36 -3.80
N ASN A 80 10.57 -17.65 -4.08
CA ASN A 80 9.96 -18.18 -5.29
C ASN A 80 8.49 -18.57 -5.00
N LYS A 81 7.54 -18.14 -5.83
CA LYS A 81 6.11 -18.46 -5.65
C LYS A 81 5.82 -19.96 -5.67
N LYS A 82 6.56 -20.74 -6.46
CA LYS A 82 6.39 -22.20 -6.56
C LYS A 82 6.99 -22.94 -5.37
N GLU A 83 8.02 -22.36 -4.74
CA GLU A 83 8.74 -22.94 -3.60
C GLU A 83 8.74 -21.97 -2.41
N LYS A 84 7.57 -21.68 -1.84
CA LYS A 84 7.43 -20.69 -0.75
C LYS A 84 8.27 -21.00 0.50
N SER A 85 8.70 -22.25 0.68
CA SER A 85 9.59 -22.68 1.77
C SER A 85 11.02 -22.14 1.60
N HIS A 86 11.47 -21.87 0.37
CA HIS A 86 12.81 -21.38 0.09
C HIS A 86 12.81 -19.85 -0.03
N ARG A 87 13.00 -19.16 1.09
CA ARG A 87 13.11 -17.70 1.15
C ARG A 87 14.47 -17.22 1.66
N ILE A 88 14.90 -16.06 1.19
CA ILE A 88 16.03 -15.29 1.73
C ILE A 88 15.48 -13.97 2.27
N THR A 89 15.62 -13.76 3.57
CA THR A 89 15.36 -12.44 4.19
C THR A 89 16.66 -11.64 4.30
N MET A 90 16.57 -10.33 4.12
CA MET A 90 17.69 -9.41 4.27
C MET A 90 17.18 -8.10 4.82
N ALA A 91 18.03 -7.37 5.54
CA ALA A 91 17.60 -6.12 6.14
C ALA A 91 18.69 -5.04 6.07
N ALA A 92 18.27 -3.78 6.03
CA ALA A 92 19.15 -2.62 6.08
C ALA A 92 18.82 -1.75 7.31
N PHE A 93 19.79 -0.95 7.77
CA PHE A 93 19.57 0.01 8.87
C PHE A 93 18.96 1.33 8.40
N ASN A 94 18.91 1.56 7.09
CA ASN A 94 18.34 2.74 6.46
C ASN A 94 17.47 2.29 5.28
N ILE A 95 16.47 3.08 4.93
CA ILE A 95 15.49 2.70 3.92
C ILE A 95 16.08 2.78 2.51
N GLN A 96 17.02 3.70 2.28
CA GLN A 96 17.64 3.92 0.99
C GLN A 96 18.36 2.64 0.52
N GLU A 97 19.15 2.01 1.37
CA GLU A 97 19.88 0.78 1.09
C GLU A 97 18.91 -0.40 0.84
N ALA A 98 17.83 -0.51 1.63
CA ALA A 98 16.80 -1.51 1.37
C ALA A 98 16.16 -1.31 -0.01
N LEU A 99 15.77 -0.07 -0.35
CA LEU A 99 15.14 0.23 -1.64
C LEU A 99 16.08 -0.05 -2.82
N MET A 100 17.36 0.30 -2.70
CA MET A 100 18.36 -0.01 -3.72
C MET A 100 18.47 -1.52 -3.96
N TRP A 101 18.51 -2.32 -2.89
CA TRP A 101 18.51 -3.78 -3.03
C TRP A 101 17.23 -4.31 -3.67
N LYS A 102 16.06 -3.80 -3.25
CA LYS A 102 14.77 -4.18 -3.82
C LYS A 102 14.73 -3.92 -5.33
N GLU A 103 15.05 -2.70 -5.75
CA GLU A 103 15.06 -2.28 -7.16
C GLU A 103 16.00 -3.17 -8.00
N LYS A 104 17.21 -3.45 -7.52
CA LYS A 104 18.17 -4.28 -8.26
C LYS A 104 17.71 -5.73 -8.39
N ILE A 105 17.09 -6.29 -7.35
CA ILE A 105 16.56 -7.66 -7.41
C ILE A 105 15.33 -7.71 -8.34
N GLU A 106 14.41 -6.75 -8.25
CA GLU A 106 13.25 -6.64 -9.14
C GLU A 106 13.67 -6.49 -10.60
N SER A 107 14.67 -5.66 -10.88
CA SER A 107 15.24 -5.50 -12.24
C SER A 107 15.76 -6.83 -12.80
N VAL A 108 16.46 -7.63 -11.99
CA VAL A 108 16.94 -8.96 -12.42
C VAL A 108 15.78 -9.93 -12.67
N ILE A 109 14.73 -9.89 -11.84
CA ILE A 109 13.52 -10.72 -12.04
C ILE A 109 12.82 -10.35 -13.35
N ASP A 110 12.62 -9.05 -13.59
CA ASP A 110 11.92 -8.55 -14.77
C ASP A 110 12.69 -8.84 -16.07
N GLN A 111 14.03 -8.76 -16.07
CA GLN A 111 14.86 -9.16 -17.21
C GLN A 111 14.66 -10.63 -17.62
N HIS A 112 14.36 -11.53 -16.68
CA HIS A 112 14.02 -12.92 -17.04
C HIS A 112 12.64 -13.03 -17.66
N GLN A 113 11.67 -12.25 -17.17
CA GLN A 113 10.29 -12.27 -17.69
C GLN A 113 10.24 -11.87 -19.17
N GLU A 114 11.06 -10.91 -19.60
CA GLU A 114 11.10 -10.46 -20.99
C GLU A 114 11.83 -11.45 -21.93
N SER A 115 12.72 -12.29 -21.39
CA SER A 115 13.56 -13.20 -22.17
C SER A 115 12.88 -14.50 -22.60
N GLN A 116 11.65 -14.81 -22.13
CA GLN A 116 10.97 -16.10 -22.35
C GLN A 116 9.98 -16.19 -23.53
N VAL A 117 9.91 -15.20 -24.44
CA VAL A 117 9.05 -15.27 -25.65
C VAL A 117 9.84 -15.92 -26.82
N PRO A 118 9.25 -16.82 -27.64
CA PRO A 118 9.68 -18.21 -27.74
C PRO A 118 10.74 -18.44 -28.81
N ASN A 119 11.76 -19.21 -28.46
CA ASN A 119 12.37 -20.11 -29.42
C ASN A 119 12.50 -21.47 -28.74
N GLY A 120 11.91 -22.49 -29.36
CA GLY A 120 11.80 -23.86 -28.86
C GLY A 120 13.14 -24.59 -28.74
N GLN A 121 14.03 -24.08 -27.89
CA GLN A 121 15.18 -24.83 -27.42
C GLN A 121 14.96 -25.12 -25.93
N GLN A 122 14.69 -26.40 -25.68
CA GLN A 122 14.76 -27.03 -24.38
C GLN A 122 16.17 -26.81 -23.83
N TYR A 123 16.37 -25.77 -23.02
CA TYR A 123 17.66 -25.51 -22.39
C TYR A 123 17.82 -26.38 -21.16
N VAL A 124 18.93 -27.12 -21.17
CA VAL A 124 19.37 -28.12 -20.19
C VAL A 124 19.38 -27.51 -18.78
N SER A 125 18.72 -28.19 -17.85
CA SER A 125 18.81 -27.95 -16.41
C SER A 125 20.28 -27.92 -16.00
N PHE A 126 20.76 -26.77 -15.51
CA PHE A 126 22.07 -26.70 -14.87
C PHE A 126 21.93 -27.26 -13.45
N GLU A 127 22.03 -28.59 -13.33
CA GLU A 127 22.19 -29.25 -12.03
C GLU A 127 23.53 -28.82 -11.42
N TYR A 128 23.47 -27.97 -10.40
CA TYR A 128 24.60 -27.81 -9.49
C TYR A 128 24.75 -29.10 -8.69
N LYS A 129 25.61 -30.01 -9.16
CA LYS A 129 25.97 -31.22 -8.43
C LYS A 129 26.67 -30.82 -7.13
N SER A 130 25.94 -30.92 -6.02
CA SER A 130 26.52 -31.00 -4.68
C SER A 130 27.49 -32.18 -4.65
N GLY A 131 28.79 -31.88 -4.52
CA GLY A 131 29.83 -32.90 -4.41
C GLY A 131 29.68 -33.69 -3.12
N MET A 132 29.77 -35.01 -3.25
CA MET A 132 29.72 -36.05 -2.22
C MET A 132 30.51 -35.77 -0.94
N ASP A 133 29.93 -36.30 0.14
CA ASP A 133 30.47 -36.48 1.48
C ASP A 133 31.98 -36.62 1.59
N THR A 134 32.59 -35.73 2.37
CA THR A 134 33.73 -36.08 3.23
C THR A 134 33.45 -35.55 4.62
N GLY A 135 33.08 -36.47 5.52
CA GLY A 135 32.85 -36.16 6.92
C GLY A 135 34.12 -35.64 7.59
N ARG A 136 34.06 -34.42 8.13
CA ARG A 136 34.82 -33.95 9.30
C ARG A 136 34.26 -32.62 9.83
N THR A 137 33.39 -32.76 10.82
CA THR A 137 33.11 -31.83 11.95
C THR A 137 33.48 -30.35 11.77
N ALA A 138 32.53 -29.56 11.29
CA ALA A 138 32.34 -28.18 11.74
C ALA A 138 30.85 -27.99 12.05
N SER A 139 30.54 -27.84 13.34
CA SER A 139 29.19 -27.69 13.89
C SER A 139 28.42 -26.54 13.21
N SER A 140 27.57 -26.88 12.24
CA SER A 140 26.61 -25.99 11.58
C SER A 140 25.22 -26.29 12.13
N SER A 141 24.68 -25.41 12.97
CA SER A 141 23.35 -25.53 13.55
C SER A 141 22.32 -24.73 12.74
N ASP A 142 22.34 -24.84 11.40
CA ASP A 142 21.48 -24.08 10.50
C ASP A 142 20.45 -24.98 9.79
N HIS A 143 19.87 -25.93 10.51
CA HIS A 143 18.47 -26.27 10.21
C HIS A 143 17.64 -25.07 10.67
N GLU A 144 17.28 -24.17 9.74
CA GLU A 144 16.20 -23.22 9.93
C GLU A 144 15.00 -24.03 10.43
N SER A 145 14.71 -23.91 11.72
CA SER A 145 13.49 -24.44 12.29
C SER A 145 12.34 -23.70 11.60
N GLN A 146 11.48 -24.45 10.93
CA GLN A 146 10.19 -24.00 10.38
C GLN A 146 9.36 -23.21 11.42
N PHE A 147 9.70 -23.34 12.71
CA PHE A 147 9.20 -22.58 13.85
C PHE A 147 9.46 -21.06 13.87
N SER A 148 10.20 -20.47 12.93
CA SER A 148 10.29 -18.99 12.86
C SER A 148 9.14 -18.35 12.09
N ALA A 149 8.36 -19.14 11.35
CA ALA A 149 7.23 -18.70 10.54
C ALA A 149 5.94 -19.47 10.82
N ALA A 150 5.95 -20.46 11.72
CA ALA A 150 4.83 -21.37 11.98
C ALA A 150 4.64 -21.76 13.47
N GLU A 151 4.97 -20.89 14.42
CA GLU A 151 4.43 -20.96 15.80
C GLU A 151 3.31 -19.91 15.88
N ASP A 152 2.05 -20.30 15.71
CA ASP A 152 1.11 -20.36 16.83
C ASP A 152 0.03 -21.48 16.73
N GLU A 153 0.29 -22.66 16.15
CA GLU A 153 -0.65 -23.80 16.25
C GLU A 153 0.02 -25.17 16.52
N GLU A 154 -0.31 -25.74 17.70
CA GLU A 154 -0.22 -27.15 18.18
C GLU A 154 1.20 -27.79 18.32
N ASP A 155 1.58 -28.56 19.35
CA ASP A 155 0.82 -29.37 20.31
C ASP A 155 1.73 -29.85 21.49
N SER A 156 1.20 -30.06 22.70
CA SER A 156 1.52 -31.26 23.52
C SER A 156 0.65 -31.40 24.78
N ARG A 157 -0.15 -32.46 24.77
CA ARG A 157 -1.01 -33.00 25.83
C ARG A 157 -0.27 -33.25 27.17
N ARG A 158 -0.70 -32.55 28.22
CA ARG A 158 -1.07 -33.13 29.53
C ARG A 158 -1.89 -32.10 30.31
N SER A 159 -3.02 -32.57 30.86
CA SER A 159 -4.12 -31.81 31.46
C SER A 159 -3.68 -30.68 32.38
N LEU A 160 -4.16 -29.45 32.15
CA LEU A 160 -4.62 -28.45 33.12
C LEU A 160 -5.21 -27.25 32.34
N MET A 161 -6.21 -26.59 32.92
CA MET A 161 -7.25 -25.81 32.22
C MET A 161 -6.77 -24.71 31.26
N ARG A 162 -7.42 -24.70 30.09
CA ARG A 162 -7.25 -23.88 28.88
C ARG A 162 -7.42 -22.37 29.17
N ARG A 163 -6.39 -21.56 28.88
CA ARG A 163 -6.47 -20.09 28.80
C ARG A 163 -5.82 -19.66 27.48
N THR A 164 -6.65 -19.28 26.51
CA THR A 164 -6.32 -18.89 25.14
C THR A 164 -5.86 -17.42 25.06
N THR A 165 -4.73 -17.16 24.42
CA THR A 165 -4.37 -15.84 23.86
C THR A 165 -4.22 -16.02 22.35
N ILE A 166 -5.24 -15.58 21.61
CA ILE A 166 -5.36 -15.61 20.16
C ILE A 166 -4.92 -14.24 19.64
N GLY A 167 -4.10 -14.22 18.59
CA GLY A 167 -3.87 -13.02 17.80
C GLY A 167 -5.21 -12.49 17.27
N ASN A 168 -5.59 -11.30 17.70
CA ASN A 168 -6.89 -10.74 17.39
C ASN A 168 -6.97 -10.41 15.89
N GLY A 169 -7.56 -11.34 15.12
CA GLY A 169 -8.30 -10.97 13.91
C GLY A 169 -9.44 -10.00 14.27
N PRO A 170 -10.11 -9.41 13.27
CA PRO A 170 -11.27 -8.55 13.54
C PRO A 170 -12.28 -9.30 14.42
N PRO A 171 -12.90 -8.62 15.41
CA PRO A 171 -13.74 -9.28 16.41
C PRO A 171 -14.89 -10.06 15.75
N GLU A 172 -15.27 -11.20 16.34
CA GLU A 172 -16.38 -12.07 15.88
C GLU A 172 -17.70 -11.31 15.70
N SER A 173 -17.83 -10.17 16.37
CA SER A 173 -18.82 -9.14 16.08
C SER A 173 -18.13 -7.78 15.94
N VAL A 174 -18.01 -7.27 14.71
CA VAL A 174 -17.78 -5.85 14.48
C VAL A 174 -19.07 -5.13 14.83
N LEU A 175 -19.08 -4.42 15.95
CA LEU A 175 -20.21 -3.62 16.39
C LEU A 175 -20.43 -2.54 15.32
N ASP A 176 -21.55 -2.65 14.61
CA ASP A 176 -21.95 -1.69 13.60
C ASP A 176 -22.56 -0.47 14.31
N TRP A 177 -21.73 0.55 14.58
CA TRP A 177 -22.07 1.75 15.37
C TRP A 177 -23.12 2.67 14.69
N THR A 178 -23.73 2.23 13.59
CA THR A 178 -24.85 2.92 12.93
C THR A 178 -26.22 2.34 13.24
N LYS A 179 -26.32 1.16 13.89
CA LYS A 179 -27.61 0.46 14.09
C LYS A 179 -28.61 1.16 15.03
N GLU A 180 -28.20 2.19 15.78
CA GLU A 180 -29.13 2.98 16.60
C GLU A 180 -29.86 4.10 15.83
N PHE A 181 -29.56 4.31 14.54
CA PHE A 181 -30.02 5.52 13.82
C PHE A 181 -31.04 5.29 12.70
N ASP A 182 -31.33 4.04 12.32
CA ASP A 182 -32.19 3.76 11.14
C ASP A 182 -33.70 3.95 11.37
N ALA A 183 -34.12 4.42 12.55
CA ALA A 183 -35.55 4.59 12.87
C ALA A 183 -36.15 5.95 12.46
N GLU A 184 -35.38 6.99 12.10
CA GLU A 184 -35.93 8.37 12.03
C GLU A 184 -35.71 9.18 10.74
N LEU A 185 -35.08 8.65 9.69
CA LEU A 185 -34.82 9.45 8.47
C LEU A 185 -35.37 8.82 7.19
N ALA A 186 -36.69 8.64 7.16
CA ALA A 186 -37.46 8.56 5.93
C ALA A 186 -38.21 9.88 5.72
N ASN A 187 -37.55 10.87 5.11
CA ASN A 187 -38.14 11.91 4.25
C ASN A 187 -37.16 13.08 4.08
N GLN A 188 -36.54 13.20 2.90
CA GLN A 188 -36.64 14.39 2.04
C GLN A 188 -35.76 14.22 0.79
N ASN A 189 -36.39 14.35 -0.38
CA ASN A 189 -35.78 14.44 -1.70
C ASN A 189 -35.36 15.89 -1.99
N SER A 190 -34.23 16.11 -2.66
CA SER A 190 -34.20 16.66 -4.03
C SER A 190 -32.77 16.91 -4.52
N ASP A 191 -32.49 16.35 -5.70
CA ASP A 191 -31.54 16.72 -6.75
C ASP A 191 -30.49 17.82 -6.48
N LYS A 192 -29.22 17.41 -6.61
CA LYS A 192 -28.22 18.09 -7.44
C LYS A 192 -27.02 17.17 -7.70
N GLN A 193 -26.73 16.99 -8.97
CA GLN A 193 -25.54 16.38 -9.54
C GLN A 193 -24.28 17.02 -8.94
N ALA A 194 -23.54 16.31 -8.10
CA ALA A 194 -22.27 16.76 -7.56
C ALA A 194 -21.29 15.59 -7.50
N PHE A 195 -20.36 15.57 -8.44
CA PHE A 195 -19.12 14.81 -8.29
C PHE A 195 -18.43 15.29 -7.01
N SER A 196 -18.44 14.46 -5.96
CA SER A 196 -17.89 14.79 -4.63
C SER A 196 -16.36 14.91 -4.67
N ARG A 197 -15.89 16.09 -5.06
CA ARG A 197 -14.54 16.56 -4.74
C ARG A 197 -14.66 17.38 -3.45
N LYS A 198 -14.16 16.85 -2.33
CA LYS A 198 -14.08 17.64 -1.09
C LYS A 198 -13.26 18.90 -1.34
N HIS A 199 -13.86 20.07 -1.09
CA HIS A 199 -13.21 21.36 -1.25
C HIS A 199 -12.39 21.68 0.00
N TRP A 200 -11.10 22.00 -0.19
CA TRP A 200 -10.23 22.51 0.88
C TRP A 200 -10.28 24.03 0.86
N ARG A 201 -10.56 24.66 2.01
CA ARG A 201 -10.47 26.11 2.15
C ARG A 201 -9.10 26.48 2.71
N LEU A 202 -8.35 27.31 2.00
CA LEU A 202 -7.14 27.93 2.55
C LEU A 202 -7.54 28.86 3.71
N LEU A 203 -7.05 28.58 4.91
CA LEU A 203 -7.29 29.39 6.09
C LEU A 203 -6.24 30.48 6.26
N GLN A 204 -4.97 30.12 6.14
CA GLN A 204 -3.86 31.05 6.30
C GLN A 204 -2.56 30.52 5.68
N CYS A 205 -1.63 31.43 5.44
CA CYS A 205 -0.24 31.13 5.11
C CYS A 205 0.65 31.64 6.24
N GLN A 206 1.40 30.74 6.88
CA GLN A 206 2.25 31.09 8.04
C GLN A 206 3.53 30.25 8.01
N ASN A 207 4.68 30.87 8.26
CA ASN A 207 5.99 30.19 8.32
C ASN A 207 6.26 29.30 7.09
N GLY A 208 5.94 29.77 5.88
CA GLY A 208 6.11 28.99 4.65
C GLY A 208 5.15 27.80 4.48
N LEU A 209 4.15 27.66 5.36
CA LEU A 209 3.10 26.66 5.27
C LEU A 209 1.82 27.27 4.69
N ARG A 210 1.12 26.52 3.84
CA ARG A 210 -0.28 26.76 3.49
C ARG A 210 -1.15 25.88 4.36
N ILE A 211 -2.03 26.47 5.15
CA ILE A 211 -2.91 25.77 6.09
C ILE A 211 -4.33 25.78 5.55
N PHE A 212 -4.92 24.60 5.47
CA PHE A 212 -6.24 24.37 4.93
C PHE A 212 -7.15 23.74 5.97
N GLU A 213 -8.45 23.94 5.78
CA GLU A 213 -9.51 23.27 6.52
C GLU A 213 -10.48 22.63 5.54
N GLU A 214 -10.95 21.44 5.88
CA GLU A 214 -11.91 20.71 5.06
C GLU A 214 -13.29 21.40 5.11
N LEU A 215 -13.88 21.63 3.93
CA LEU A 215 -15.29 22.00 3.80
C LEU A 215 -16.11 20.71 3.81
N LEU A 216 -16.99 20.57 4.80
CA LEU A 216 -17.93 19.46 4.88
C LEU A 216 -19.12 19.75 3.95
N GLU A 217 -19.50 18.80 3.10
CA GLU A 217 -20.78 18.83 2.40
C GLU A 217 -21.92 18.64 3.41
N VAL A 218 -23.02 19.37 3.19
CA VAL A 218 -24.12 19.63 4.15
C VAL A 218 -24.85 18.35 4.62
N ASP A 219 -24.65 17.22 3.95
CA ASP A 219 -25.31 15.94 4.28
C ASP A 219 -24.59 15.10 5.36
N TYR A 220 -23.45 15.57 5.88
CA TYR A 220 -22.79 14.97 7.04
C TYR A 220 -22.90 15.91 8.24
N LEU A 221 -23.94 15.75 9.06
CA LEU A 221 -23.92 16.30 10.43
C LEU A 221 -22.74 15.63 11.18
N PRO A 222 -21.73 16.39 11.64
CA PRO A 222 -20.63 15.80 12.40
C PRO A 222 -21.17 15.28 13.73
N ARG A 223 -21.02 13.98 13.97
CA ARG A 223 -21.15 13.40 15.33
C ARG A 223 -20.04 13.90 16.28
N SER A 224 -19.00 14.56 15.76
CA SER A 224 -17.79 14.98 16.49
C SER A 224 -17.39 16.40 16.09
N CYS A 225 -16.97 17.24 17.06
CA CYS A 225 -16.71 18.67 16.86
C CYS A 225 -15.43 18.98 16.04
N SER A 226 -14.75 17.99 15.46
CA SER A 226 -13.43 18.18 14.83
C SER A 226 -13.50 18.23 13.30
N ARG A 227 -13.28 19.41 12.73
CA ARG A 227 -13.01 19.59 11.29
C ARG A 227 -11.57 19.15 11.00
N ALA A 228 -11.34 18.49 9.86
CA ALA A 228 -10.00 18.13 9.44
C ALA A 228 -9.21 19.37 8.98
N MET A 229 -7.98 19.51 9.44
CA MET A 229 -7.06 20.55 8.99
C MET A 229 -5.81 19.93 8.37
N LYS A 230 -5.19 20.65 7.44
CA LYS A 230 -3.97 20.21 6.75
C LYS A 230 -2.99 21.35 6.60
N ALA A 231 -1.71 21.12 6.86
CA ALA A 231 -0.62 22.01 6.48
C ALA A 231 0.15 21.42 5.30
N VAL A 232 0.58 22.30 4.38
CA VAL A 232 1.40 21.94 3.22
C VAL A 232 2.63 22.83 3.20
N GLY A 233 3.82 22.23 3.18
CA GLY A 233 5.11 22.91 3.09
C GLY A 233 6.06 22.21 2.13
N VAL A 234 7.19 22.85 1.82
CA VAL A 234 8.30 22.26 1.06
C VAL A 234 9.53 22.18 1.96
N VAL A 235 10.18 21.04 1.95
CA VAL A 235 11.40 20.72 2.69
C VAL A 235 12.53 20.42 1.70
N GLU A 236 13.72 20.97 1.92
CA GLU A 236 14.92 20.75 1.08
C GLU A 236 15.65 19.44 1.47
N ALA A 237 14.95 18.32 1.37
CA ALA A 237 15.48 16.99 1.64
C ALA A 237 14.81 15.96 0.72
N THR A 238 15.36 14.75 0.65
CA THR A 238 14.72 13.62 -0.04
C THR A 238 13.52 13.10 0.74
N CYS A 239 12.61 12.38 0.06
CA CYS A 239 11.47 11.74 0.70
C CYS A 239 11.92 10.74 1.77
N GLU A 240 12.97 9.98 1.49
CA GLU A 240 13.55 8.96 2.36
C GLU A 240 14.07 9.57 3.66
N GLU A 241 14.84 10.67 3.61
CA GLU A 241 15.37 11.35 4.80
C GLU A 241 14.24 11.87 5.70
N ILE A 242 13.21 12.50 5.10
CA ILE A 242 12.07 13.02 5.84
C ILE A 242 11.27 11.87 6.48
N PHE A 243 11.05 10.80 5.72
CA PHE A 243 10.36 9.61 6.20
C PHE A 243 11.10 8.97 7.38
N GLU A 244 12.42 8.78 7.29
CA GLU A 244 13.23 8.22 8.38
C GLU A 244 13.13 9.04 9.66
N LEU A 245 13.28 10.37 9.56
CA LEU A 245 13.15 11.27 10.71
C LEU A 245 11.74 11.21 11.32
N LEU A 246 10.70 11.21 10.48
CA LEU A 246 9.30 11.14 10.91
C LEU A 246 8.98 9.82 11.63
N MET A 247 9.58 8.72 11.19
CA MET A 247 9.33 7.39 11.75
C MET A 247 10.00 7.19 13.10
N SER A 248 11.02 8.00 13.42
CA SER A 248 11.65 8.02 14.74
C SER A 248 10.72 8.64 15.78
N MET A 249 10.63 7.99 16.93
CA MET A 249 9.93 8.49 18.12
C MET A 249 10.91 8.71 19.28
N ASP A 250 12.21 8.77 18.99
CA ASP A 250 13.26 8.92 20.00
C ASP A 250 13.39 10.37 20.47
N GLY A 251 14.44 10.65 21.25
CA GLY A 251 14.72 11.98 21.77
C GLY A 251 14.85 13.04 20.67
N THR A 252 15.24 12.70 19.43
CA THR A 252 15.42 13.72 18.40
C THR A 252 14.11 14.36 17.93
N ARG A 253 12.95 13.73 18.21
CA ARG A 253 11.65 14.24 17.76
C ARG A 253 11.24 15.57 18.40
N TYR A 254 11.60 15.83 19.66
CA TYR A 254 11.26 17.12 20.32
C TYR A 254 12.00 18.31 19.69
N GLU A 255 13.07 18.07 18.92
CA GLU A 255 13.88 19.12 18.30
C GLU A 255 13.18 19.77 17.10
N TRP A 256 12.20 19.08 16.50
CA TRP A 256 11.45 19.56 15.34
C TRP A 256 9.93 19.47 15.47
N ASP A 257 9.38 18.65 16.37
CA ASP A 257 7.93 18.56 16.63
C ASP A 257 7.59 19.23 17.97
N CYS A 258 7.15 20.49 17.92
CA CYS A 258 6.80 21.26 19.12
C CYS A 258 5.58 20.73 19.87
N SER A 259 4.80 19.83 19.25
CA SER A 259 3.66 19.17 19.90
C SER A 259 4.03 17.87 20.58
N PHE A 260 5.26 17.37 20.40
CA PHE A 260 5.73 16.11 20.94
C PHE A 260 6.29 16.28 22.35
N GLN A 261 5.75 15.52 23.31
CA GLN A 261 6.34 15.41 24.65
C GLN A 261 7.08 14.09 24.85
N PHE A 262 6.44 12.98 24.46
CA PHE A 262 6.96 11.63 24.66
C PHE A 262 6.25 10.65 23.73
N GLY A 263 6.93 9.59 23.29
CA GLY A 263 6.30 8.51 22.55
C GLY A 263 7.01 7.17 22.74
N SER A 264 6.27 6.08 22.51
CA SER A 264 6.81 4.72 22.60
C SER A 264 6.05 3.75 21.69
N LEU A 265 6.74 2.67 21.30
CA LEU A 265 6.14 1.53 20.62
C LEU A 265 5.35 0.70 21.62
N VAL A 266 4.05 0.54 21.38
CA VAL A 266 3.19 -0.34 22.17
C VAL A 266 3.25 -1.76 21.60
N GLU A 267 3.08 -1.86 20.28
CA GLU A 267 3.04 -3.13 19.55
C GLU A 267 3.56 -2.93 18.12
N GLU A 268 4.43 -3.82 17.66
CA GLU A 268 4.75 -3.96 16.23
C GLU A 268 3.81 -5.01 15.65
N VAL A 269 2.82 -4.58 14.87
CA VAL A 269 1.84 -5.48 14.25
C VAL A 269 2.48 -6.16 13.04
N ASP A 270 3.09 -5.35 12.18
CA ASP A 270 3.93 -5.77 11.06
C ASP A 270 4.96 -4.66 10.77
N GLY A 271 5.78 -4.77 9.71
CA GLY A 271 6.77 -3.73 9.45
C GLY A 271 6.21 -2.42 8.85
N HIS A 272 4.97 -2.43 8.38
CA HIS A 272 4.25 -1.26 7.88
C HIS A 272 3.29 -0.68 8.92
N THR A 273 2.91 -1.46 9.93
CA THR A 273 1.87 -1.17 10.90
C THR A 273 2.37 -1.31 12.34
N ALA A 274 2.24 -0.26 13.14
CA ALA A 274 2.61 -0.28 14.56
C ALA A 274 1.57 0.46 15.41
N VAL A 275 1.36 0.00 16.64
CA VAL A 275 0.59 0.74 17.67
C VAL A 275 1.57 1.58 18.48
N LEU A 276 1.29 2.88 18.57
CA LEU A 276 2.13 3.86 19.25
C LEU A 276 1.37 4.53 20.39
N TYR A 277 2.07 4.78 21.49
CA TYR A 277 1.68 5.71 22.52
C TYR A 277 2.38 7.05 22.27
N HIS A 278 1.64 8.16 22.38
CA HIS A 278 2.17 9.51 22.17
C HIS A 278 1.51 10.48 23.15
N ARG A 279 2.34 11.22 23.89
CA ARG A 279 1.91 12.31 24.77
C ARG A 279 2.16 13.65 24.10
N LEU A 280 1.12 14.47 24.03
CA LEU A 280 1.13 15.78 23.38
C LEU A 280 1.48 16.90 24.37
N LEU A 281 2.30 17.84 23.91
CA LEU A 281 2.52 19.14 24.55
C LEU A 281 1.61 20.17 23.88
N LEU A 282 0.59 20.63 24.61
CA LEU A 282 -0.40 21.62 24.15
C LEU A 282 -0.40 22.81 25.12
N ASP A 283 0.43 23.83 24.85
CA ASP A 283 0.76 24.91 25.80
C ASP A 283 -0.34 25.97 26.04
N TRP A 284 -1.61 25.68 25.72
CA TRP A 284 -2.70 26.63 25.95
C TRP A 284 -3.38 26.39 27.31
N PHE A 285 -3.13 27.32 28.25
CA PHE A 285 -3.76 27.39 29.58
C PHE A 285 -3.50 26.14 30.45
N PRO A 286 -2.22 25.87 30.82
CA PRO A 286 -1.84 24.65 31.55
C PRO A 286 -2.50 24.50 32.93
N MET A 287 -3.08 25.59 33.45
CA MET A 287 -3.77 25.60 34.75
C MET A 287 -5.19 24.99 34.72
N ILE A 288 -5.82 24.88 33.54
CA ILE A 288 -7.23 24.47 33.42
C ILE A 288 -7.37 23.24 32.52
N VAL A 289 -6.41 23.01 31.63
CA VAL A 289 -6.52 22.02 30.58
C VAL A 289 -5.54 20.87 30.79
N TRP A 290 -6.08 19.67 31.01
CA TRP A 290 -5.28 18.46 31.25
C TRP A 290 -4.42 18.07 30.03
N PRO A 291 -3.21 17.50 30.23
CA PRO A 291 -2.38 16.96 29.16
C PRO A 291 -3.13 15.93 28.30
N ARG A 292 -2.78 15.82 27.00
CA ARG A 292 -3.38 14.83 26.10
C ARG A 292 -2.42 13.70 25.82
N ASP A 293 -2.95 12.49 25.82
CA ASP A 293 -2.27 11.34 25.27
C ASP A 293 -3.08 10.72 24.13
N LEU A 294 -2.40 9.94 23.31
CA LEU A 294 -2.92 9.22 22.17
C LEU A 294 -2.41 7.78 22.23
N CYS A 295 -3.30 6.85 21.90
CA CYS A 295 -2.94 5.50 21.46
C CYS A 295 -3.49 5.35 20.05
N TYR A 296 -2.60 5.14 19.07
CA TYR A 296 -2.98 5.08 17.67
C TYR A 296 -2.17 4.06 16.89
N VAL A 297 -2.81 3.51 15.87
CA VAL A 297 -2.14 2.72 14.84
C VAL A 297 -1.50 3.70 13.85
N ARG A 298 -0.21 3.51 13.61
CA ARG A 298 0.54 4.09 12.49
C ARG A 298 0.69 3.04 11.40
N TYR A 299 0.18 3.33 10.22
CA TYR A 299 0.43 2.57 9.00
C TYR A 299 1.27 3.41 8.03
N TRP A 300 2.16 2.81 7.24
CA TRP A 300 2.87 3.51 6.19
C TRP A 300 3.07 2.68 4.93
N ARG A 301 3.10 3.36 3.78
CA ARG A 301 3.45 2.77 2.49
C ARG A 301 4.27 3.74 1.64
N ARG A 302 5.10 3.18 0.77
CA ARG A 302 5.77 3.92 -0.31
C ARG A 302 5.03 3.64 -1.63
N ASN A 303 4.81 4.68 -2.41
CA ASN A 303 4.27 4.60 -3.76
C ASN A 303 5.41 4.44 -4.78
N ASP A 304 5.08 4.00 -5.99
CA ASP A 304 6.06 3.79 -7.06
C ASP A 304 6.74 5.10 -7.50
N ASP A 305 6.05 6.24 -7.38
CA ASP A 305 6.58 7.60 -7.63
C ASP A 305 7.60 8.08 -6.57
N GLY A 306 7.89 7.25 -5.56
CA GLY A 306 8.79 7.58 -4.45
C GLY A 306 8.15 8.39 -3.33
N SER A 307 6.85 8.68 -3.40
CA SER A 307 6.13 9.32 -2.31
C SER A 307 5.86 8.34 -1.15
N TYR A 308 5.81 8.86 0.07
CA TYR A 308 5.42 8.11 1.26
C TYR A 308 4.09 8.62 1.80
N VAL A 309 3.27 7.68 2.23
CA VAL A 309 2.03 7.95 2.93
C VAL A 309 2.12 7.31 4.31
N VAL A 310 2.04 8.13 5.36
CA VAL A 310 2.03 7.68 6.76
C VAL A 310 0.67 8.07 7.34
N LEU A 311 -0.06 7.12 7.90
CA LEU A 311 -1.43 7.31 8.36
C LEU A 311 -1.55 6.96 9.83
N PHE A 312 -2.34 7.75 10.55
CA PHE A 312 -2.58 7.60 11.97
C PHE A 312 -4.07 7.49 12.25
N ARG A 313 -4.44 6.56 13.12
CA ARG A 313 -5.82 6.45 13.62
C ARG A 313 -5.84 5.92 15.03
N SER A 314 -6.56 6.59 15.92
CA SER A 314 -6.70 6.15 17.31
C SER A 314 -7.32 4.76 17.41
N ARG A 315 -6.77 3.93 18.29
CA ARG A 315 -7.28 2.60 18.62
C ARG A 315 -7.13 2.32 20.11
N GLU A 316 -8.05 1.54 20.65
CA GLU A 316 -7.93 0.97 21.98
C GLU A 316 -7.00 -0.24 21.93
N HIS A 317 -6.20 -0.43 22.98
CA HIS A 317 -5.23 -1.51 23.07
C HIS A 317 -5.02 -1.89 24.53
N GLU A 318 -5.00 -3.20 24.84
CA GLU A 318 -4.95 -3.71 26.22
C GLU A 318 -3.71 -3.21 26.98
N ASN A 319 -2.55 -3.20 26.32
CA ASN A 319 -1.30 -2.70 26.90
C ASN A 319 -1.18 -1.15 26.90
N CYS A 320 -2.21 -0.42 26.46
CA CYS A 320 -2.17 1.05 26.35
C CYS A 320 -3.48 1.71 26.79
N GLY A 321 -3.92 1.41 28.01
CA GLY A 321 -5.07 2.05 28.64
C GLY A 321 -4.88 3.56 28.90
N PRO A 322 -5.96 4.29 29.25
CA PRO A 322 -5.88 5.70 29.65
C PRO A 322 -4.90 5.93 30.80
N GLN A 323 -4.08 6.98 30.71
CA GLN A 323 -3.05 7.26 31.71
C GLN A 323 -3.55 8.25 32.78
N PRO A 324 -3.27 8.02 34.07
CA PRO A 324 -3.61 8.97 35.13
C PRO A 324 -3.04 10.37 34.87
N GLY A 325 -3.88 11.40 35.02
CA GLY A 325 -3.49 12.78 34.78
C GLY A 325 -3.39 13.19 33.31
N CYS A 326 -3.87 12.36 32.38
CA CYS A 326 -4.01 12.71 30.96
C CYS A 326 -5.46 12.46 30.49
N VAL A 327 -5.90 13.24 29.49
CA VAL A 327 -7.13 12.97 28.73
C VAL A 327 -6.74 12.27 27.43
N ARG A 328 -7.32 11.09 27.18
CA ARG A 328 -7.12 10.35 25.92
C ARG A 328 -7.85 11.04 24.78
N ALA A 329 -7.09 11.74 23.95
CA ALA A 329 -7.61 12.28 22.70
C ALA A 329 -7.92 11.15 21.71
N HIS A 330 -8.79 11.44 20.74
CA HIS A 330 -9.18 10.51 19.69
C HIS A 330 -8.85 11.10 18.32
N LEU A 331 -7.86 10.52 17.66
CA LEU A 331 -7.45 10.87 16.31
C LEU A 331 -8.29 10.06 15.30
N GLU A 332 -9.30 10.71 14.74
CA GLU A 332 -10.20 10.12 13.74
C GLU A 332 -9.45 9.79 12.44
N SER A 333 -8.61 10.72 12.00
CA SER A 333 -7.79 10.60 10.80
C SER A 333 -6.61 11.55 10.93
N GLY A 334 -5.40 11.04 10.72
CA GLY A 334 -4.22 11.90 10.61
C GLY A 334 -3.15 11.26 9.76
N GLY A 335 -2.08 12.00 9.48
CA GLY A 335 -0.96 11.44 8.74
C GLY A 335 -0.16 12.44 7.92
N TYR A 336 0.85 11.92 7.25
CA TYR A 336 1.71 12.65 6.34
C TYR A 336 1.62 12.10 4.92
N ASN A 337 1.62 12.99 3.93
CA ASN A 337 1.97 12.66 2.55
C ASN A 337 3.28 13.39 2.22
N ILE A 338 4.29 12.63 1.81
CA ILE A 338 5.65 13.08 1.55
C ILE A 338 5.91 12.80 0.08
N SER A 339 5.80 13.81 -0.78
CA SER A 339 5.85 13.64 -2.25
C SER A 339 7.08 14.34 -2.83
N PRO A 340 7.85 13.68 -3.71
CA PRO A 340 9.02 14.30 -4.32
C PRO A 340 8.59 15.47 -5.21
N LEU A 341 9.44 16.50 -5.29
CA LEU A 341 9.31 17.59 -6.24
C LEU A 341 10.55 17.64 -7.14
N LYS A 342 10.39 18.27 -8.31
CA LYS A 342 11.52 18.54 -9.20
C LYS A 342 12.65 19.25 -8.44
N PRO A 343 13.89 18.71 -8.50
CA PRO A 343 15.04 19.32 -7.85
C PRO A 343 15.23 20.77 -8.32
N ARG A 344 15.66 21.64 -7.40
CA ARG A 344 16.01 23.04 -7.72
C ARG A 344 17.50 23.21 -7.53
N ASN A 345 18.21 23.60 -8.59
CA ASN A 345 19.67 23.76 -8.57
C ASN A 345 20.41 22.50 -8.09
N GLY A 346 19.92 21.30 -8.48
CA GLY A 346 20.47 20.01 -8.05
C GLY A 346 20.17 19.61 -6.60
N ARG A 347 19.47 20.46 -5.81
CA ARG A 347 19.04 20.12 -4.46
C ARG A 347 17.69 19.39 -4.49
N PRO A 348 17.56 18.27 -3.75
CA PRO A 348 16.28 17.57 -3.62
C PRO A 348 15.26 18.48 -2.93
N ARG A 349 14.00 18.35 -3.32
CA ARG A 349 12.87 19.06 -2.73
C ARG A 349 11.73 18.11 -2.57
N THR A 350 11.04 18.20 -1.44
CA THR A 350 9.92 17.33 -1.11
C THR A 350 8.77 18.17 -0.59
N GLN A 351 7.57 17.94 -1.12
CA GLN A 351 6.34 18.49 -0.59
C GLN A 351 5.89 17.61 0.58
N VAL A 352 5.69 18.23 1.74
CA VAL A 352 5.17 17.55 2.92
C VAL A 352 3.78 18.11 3.23
N GLN A 353 2.80 17.21 3.31
CA GLN A 353 1.45 17.50 3.78
C GLN A 353 1.23 16.79 5.12
N HIS A 354 0.85 17.52 6.17
CA HIS A 354 0.43 16.94 7.45
C HIS A 354 -1.07 17.20 7.62
N LEU A 355 -1.86 16.15 7.80
CA LEU A 355 -3.30 16.24 8.03
C LEU A 355 -3.65 15.72 9.42
N ILE A 356 -4.56 16.42 10.10
CA ILE A 356 -5.06 16.02 11.42
C ILE A 356 -6.57 16.30 11.50
N GLN A 357 -7.30 15.29 11.95
CA GLN A 357 -8.68 15.35 12.42
C GLN A 357 -8.71 14.65 13.78
N ILE A 358 -8.79 15.46 14.85
CA ILE A 358 -8.62 15.01 16.23
C ILE A 358 -9.71 15.61 17.12
N ASP A 359 -10.32 14.75 17.93
CA ASP A 359 -11.13 15.12 19.08
C ASP A 359 -10.23 15.10 20.33
N LEU A 360 -9.97 16.26 20.90
CA LEU A 360 -9.12 16.39 22.10
C LEU A 360 -9.80 15.90 23.37
N LYS A 361 -11.12 15.69 23.34
CA LYS A 361 -11.99 15.30 24.46
C LYS A 361 -11.82 16.20 25.72
N GLY A 362 -12.59 15.87 26.76
CA GLY A 362 -12.49 16.49 28.07
C GLY A 362 -13.34 17.74 28.27
N TRP A 363 -13.48 18.15 29.54
CA TRP A 363 -14.29 19.29 29.93
C TRP A 363 -13.67 20.61 29.45
N GLY A 364 -14.44 21.46 28.78
CA GLY A 364 -14.01 22.76 28.26
C GLY A 364 -13.44 22.77 26.82
N ALA A 365 -12.85 21.66 26.35
CA ALA A 365 -12.25 21.60 25.01
C ALA A 365 -13.30 21.61 23.87
N GLY A 366 -14.43 20.92 24.06
CA GLY A 366 -15.54 20.91 23.09
C GLY A 366 -16.36 22.20 23.03
N TYR A 367 -16.21 23.10 24.01
CA TYR A 367 -16.94 24.36 24.09
C TYR A 367 -16.18 25.55 23.50
N LEU A 368 -14.90 25.38 23.19
CA LEU A 368 -14.02 26.43 22.66
C LEU A 368 -13.41 25.99 21.32
N PRO A 369 -14.10 26.18 20.19
CA PRO A 369 -13.58 25.86 18.86
C PRO A 369 -12.20 26.48 18.59
N ALA A 370 -11.94 27.68 19.13
CA ALA A 370 -10.65 28.33 19.06
C ALA A 370 -9.52 27.50 19.69
N PHE A 371 -9.76 26.88 20.86
CA PHE A 371 -8.79 26.03 21.56
C PHE A 371 -8.37 24.85 20.69
N GLN A 372 -9.36 24.14 20.15
CA GLN A 372 -9.12 23.01 19.27
C GLN A 372 -8.34 23.46 18.03
N GLN A 373 -8.76 24.54 17.37
CA GLN A 373 -8.07 25.06 16.19
C GLN A 373 -6.60 25.41 16.48
N HIS A 374 -6.29 26.06 17.60
CA HIS A 374 -4.91 26.36 17.97
C HIS A 374 -4.08 25.11 18.24
N CYS A 375 -4.62 24.12 18.95
CA CYS A 375 -3.94 22.85 19.17
C CYS A 375 -3.62 22.16 17.83
N LEU A 376 -4.56 22.14 16.89
CA LEU A 376 -4.32 21.60 15.55
C LEU A 376 -3.24 22.41 14.83
N LEU A 377 -3.26 23.75 14.90
CA LEU A 377 -2.22 24.60 14.32
C LEU A 377 -0.82 24.30 14.91
N GLN A 378 -0.72 24.10 16.22
CA GLN A 378 0.52 23.71 16.89
C GLN A 378 1.04 22.36 16.38
N MET A 379 0.17 21.36 16.27
CA MET A 379 0.57 20.05 15.73
C MET A 379 0.96 20.13 14.25
N LEU A 380 0.27 20.95 13.46
CA LEU A 380 0.57 21.16 12.04
C LEU A 380 1.88 21.92 11.81
N ASN A 381 2.37 22.70 12.78
CA ASN A 381 3.67 23.36 12.72
C ASN A 381 4.85 22.38 12.66
N SER A 382 4.64 21.08 12.94
CA SER A 382 5.67 20.06 12.76
C SER A 382 6.28 20.09 11.34
N VAL A 383 5.52 20.50 10.31
CA VAL A 383 6.02 20.62 8.93
C VAL A 383 7.05 21.74 8.81
N ALA A 384 6.84 22.86 9.51
CA ALA A 384 7.84 23.93 9.57
C ALA A 384 9.07 23.47 10.35
N GLY A 385 8.89 22.73 11.45
CA GLY A 385 10.00 22.15 12.20
C GLY A 385 10.85 21.18 11.38
N LEU A 386 10.24 20.30 10.58
CA LEU A 386 10.96 19.46 9.62
C LEU A 386 11.79 20.30 8.63
N ARG A 387 11.22 21.38 8.10
CA ARG A 387 11.95 22.27 7.20
C ARG A 387 13.17 22.90 7.88
N GLU A 388 13.01 23.40 9.11
CA GLU A 388 14.11 24.02 9.85
C GLU A 388 15.15 22.98 10.32
N TRP A 389 14.75 21.74 10.55
CA TRP A 389 15.69 20.65 10.85
C TRP A 389 16.67 20.43 9.69
N PHE A 390 16.15 20.27 8.48
CA PHE A 390 16.98 20.00 7.30
C PHE A 390 17.72 21.23 6.77
N SER A 391 17.30 22.45 7.14
CA SER A 391 18.02 23.68 6.77
C SER A 391 19.31 23.90 7.55
N GLN A 392 19.46 23.28 8.72
CA GLN A 392 20.64 23.44 9.60
C GLN A 392 21.82 22.54 9.18
N THR A 393 21.55 21.46 8.47
CA THR A 393 22.56 20.48 8.04
C THR A 393 23.23 20.88 6.72
N ASP A 394 24.17 21.83 6.77
CA ASP A 394 25.02 22.19 5.62
C ASP A 394 26.13 21.14 5.34
N GLU A 395 26.49 20.30 6.33
CA GLU A 395 27.42 19.17 6.15
C GLU A 395 26.66 17.84 6.21
N ARG A 396 26.41 17.24 5.04
CA ARG A 396 25.79 15.91 4.90
C ARG A 396 26.79 14.81 5.29
N GLY A 397 26.91 14.57 6.60
CA GLY A 397 27.66 13.44 7.14
C GLY A 397 27.01 12.09 6.81
N VAL A 398 27.84 11.04 6.71
CA VAL A 398 27.43 9.65 6.43
C VAL A 398 26.28 9.20 7.35
N HIS A 399 25.24 8.63 6.74
CA HIS A 399 23.98 8.16 7.32
C HIS A 399 24.12 7.56 8.72
N THR A 400 23.40 8.13 9.69
CA THR A 400 23.36 7.66 11.07
C THR A 400 22.30 6.56 11.19
N ARG A 401 22.66 5.45 11.84
CA ARG A 401 21.76 4.32 12.15
C ARG A 401 20.47 4.83 12.78
N ILE A 402 19.31 4.28 12.41
CA ILE A 402 18.06 4.59 13.11
C ILE A 402 18.24 4.24 14.61
N PRO A 403 18.14 5.24 15.51
CA PRO A 403 18.36 5.03 16.93
C PRO A 403 17.26 4.18 17.56
N VAL A 404 17.56 3.61 18.72
CA VAL A 404 16.69 2.69 19.46
C VAL A 404 15.40 3.40 19.87
N MET A 405 14.23 2.80 19.62
CA MET A 405 13.01 3.20 20.34
C MET A 405 13.13 2.74 21.80
N VAL A 406 13.53 3.64 22.69
CA VAL A 406 13.67 3.33 24.12
C VAL A 406 12.37 3.67 24.86
N ASN A 407 11.90 2.78 25.73
CA ASN A 407 11.01 3.15 26.83
C ASN A 407 11.79 4.08 27.77
N MET A 408 11.74 5.40 27.53
CA MET A 408 12.32 6.41 28.43
C MET A 408 11.42 6.58 29.66
N ALA A 409 11.32 5.54 30.50
CA ALA A 409 10.78 5.69 31.84
C ALA A 409 11.87 6.29 32.75
N SER A 410 11.72 7.58 33.05
CA SER A 410 12.27 8.28 34.22
C SER A 410 13.78 8.20 34.45
N SER A 411 14.57 8.93 33.67
CA SER A 411 15.87 9.43 34.16
C SER A 411 15.67 10.77 34.85
N SER A 412 15.36 10.71 36.15
CA SER A 412 15.47 11.86 37.05
C SER A 412 16.92 12.38 37.05
N LEU A 413 17.08 13.67 36.77
CA LEU A 413 18.33 14.41 36.81
C LEU A 413 19.11 14.16 38.12
N SER A 414 20.31 13.59 38.03
CA SER A 414 21.32 13.70 39.08
C SER A 414 22.52 14.48 38.54
N LEU A 415 22.58 15.77 38.90
CA LEU A 415 23.76 16.61 38.74
C LEU A 415 24.91 16.07 39.59
N THR A 416 26.02 15.70 38.95
CA THR A 416 27.34 15.68 39.62
C THR A 416 28.41 16.30 38.71
N LYS A 417 29.11 17.28 39.26
CA LYS A 417 30.18 18.10 38.65
C LYS A 417 31.51 17.35 38.51
N SER A 418 32.37 17.96 37.66
CA SER A 418 33.84 17.83 37.52
C SER A 418 34.33 16.77 36.52
N GLY A 419 35.26 16.98 35.59
CA GLY A 419 36.11 18.14 35.23
C GLY A 419 36.98 17.82 33.98
N LYS A 420 37.52 18.87 33.33
CA LYS A 420 38.67 19.05 32.38
C LYS A 420 39.34 17.79 31.76
N SER A 421 39.86 17.72 30.52
CA SER A 421 40.46 18.69 29.58
C SER A 421 40.87 17.99 28.25
N LEU A 422 40.87 18.75 27.14
CA LEU A 422 41.68 18.70 25.89
C LEU A 422 42.21 17.34 25.34
N HIS A 423 42.02 17.11 24.02
CA HIS A 423 43.07 17.35 23.02
C HIS A 423 42.55 17.37 21.56
N LYS A 424 43.10 18.32 20.80
CA LYS A 424 42.97 18.56 19.36
C LYS A 424 43.77 17.53 18.54
N SER A 425 43.31 17.21 17.33
CA SER A 425 44.18 17.14 16.14
C SER A 425 43.36 17.32 14.87
N ALA A 426 43.89 18.15 13.97
CA ALA A 426 43.28 18.62 12.74
C ALA A 426 44.04 18.10 11.50
N PHE A 427 43.40 18.26 10.33
CA PHE A 427 43.92 18.15 8.94
C PHE A 427 44.28 16.73 8.45
N SER A 428 44.13 16.36 7.17
CA SER A 428 44.08 17.16 5.95
C SER A 428 43.22 16.52 4.84
N LEU A 429 42.74 17.40 3.98
CA LEU A 429 42.18 17.16 2.66
C LEU A 429 43.32 16.83 1.68
N ASP A 430 43.14 15.86 0.79
CA ASP A 430 43.93 15.78 -0.45
C ASP A 430 43.00 15.46 -1.63
N GLN A 431 43.07 16.33 -2.63
CA GLN A 431 42.42 16.24 -3.93
C GLN A 431 43.28 15.42 -4.88
N THR A 432 42.66 14.52 -5.66
CA THR A 432 43.20 14.11 -6.96
C THR A 432 42.07 14.03 -7.98
N ASN A 433 42.17 14.92 -8.98
CA ASN A 433 41.41 14.90 -10.22
C ASN A 433 41.80 13.70 -11.09
N SER A 434 40.83 13.06 -11.75
CA SER A 434 41.06 12.40 -13.04
C SER A 434 39.83 12.47 -13.94
N VAL A 435 40.06 13.05 -15.12
CA VAL A 435 39.17 13.19 -16.27
C VAL A 435 39.10 11.88 -17.06
N ASN A 436 37.92 11.38 -17.45
CA ASN A 436 37.55 11.08 -18.86
C ASN A 436 36.19 10.39 -19.11
N ARG A 437 35.49 10.92 -20.12
CA ARG A 437 34.80 10.30 -21.28
C ARG A 437 33.63 9.29 -21.13
N ASN A 438 32.48 9.76 -21.63
CA ASN A 438 31.52 9.15 -22.57
C ASN A 438 31.07 7.67 -22.40
N SER A 439 29.76 7.46 -22.21
CA SER A 439 28.90 6.84 -23.25
C SER A 439 27.41 6.92 -22.90
N LEU A 440 26.62 7.30 -23.92
CA LEU A 440 25.16 7.22 -24.02
C LEU A 440 24.59 5.87 -23.56
N LEU A 441 23.49 5.88 -22.79
CA LEU A 441 22.31 5.02 -22.98
C LEU A 441 21.10 5.76 -22.38
N MET A 442 20.00 5.80 -23.13
CA MET A 442 18.75 6.50 -22.82
C MET A 442 17.99 5.78 -21.71
N ASP A 443 17.67 6.48 -20.63
CA ASP A 443 16.64 6.10 -19.65
C ASP A 443 15.56 7.20 -19.70
N GLU A 444 14.44 6.90 -20.35
CA GLU A 444 13.20 7.67 -20.24
C GLU A 444 12.16 6.76 -19.62
N ASP A 445 11.76 7.03 -18.37
CA ASP A 445 10.40 6.87 -17.87
C ASP A 445 10.29 7.51 -16.47
N SER A 446 10.12 8.84 -16.46
CA SER A 446 9.66 9.62 -15.32
C SER A 446 8.29 10.18 -15.69
N ASP A 447 7.22 9.54 -15.20
CA ASP A 447 5.85 10.04 -15.32
C ASP A 447 5.65 11.18 -14.31
N ASP A 448 5.86 12.42 -14.78
CA ASP A 448 5.41 13.64 -14.11
C ASP A 448 3.91 13.85 -14.39
N ASP A 449 3.05 13.84 -13.37
CA ASP A 449 1.74 14.48 -13.40
C ASP A 449 1.62 15.39 -12.16
N ASP A 450 2.20 16.58 -12.25
CA ASP A 450 2.03 17.69 -11.31
C ASP A 450 0.61 18.28 -11.47
N GLU A 451 -0.31 18.01 -10.52
CA GLU A 451 -1.58 18.71 -10.39
C GLU A 451 -1.36 20.11 -9.78
N PHE A 452 -1.08 21.11 -10.63
CA PHE A 452 -1.16 22.53 -10.24
C PHE A 452 -2.50 23.14 -10.63
N GLN A 453 -3.24 23.57 -9.61
CA GLN A 453 -4.34 24.53 -9.71
C GLN A 453 -3.79 25.92 -10.06
N ILE A 454 -4.23 26.53 -11.17
CA ILE A 454 -4.30 27.98 -11.36
C ILE A 454 -5.62 28.34 -12.06
N ALA A 455 -6.18 29.46 -11.62
CA ALA A 455 -7.50 30.02 -11.87
C ALA A 455 -8.00 30.00 -13.33
N GLU A 456 -9.30 29.71 -13.47
CA GLU A 456 -10.10 30.03 -14.64
C GLU A 456 -10.04 31.55 -14.87
N SER A 457 -9.48 31.97 -16.00
CA SER A 457 -9.72 33.29 -16.56
C SER A 457 -11.02 33.24 -17.34
N GLU A 458 -12.00 34.01 -16.87
CA GLU A 458 -13.27 34.32 -17.53
C GLU A 458 -13.04 34.72 -19.00
N GLN A 459 -13.74 34.05 -19.92
CA GLN A 459 -14.07 34.62 -21.23
C GLN A 459 -15.56 34.44 -21.47
N GLU A 460 -16.22 35.58 -21.69
CA GLU A 460 -17.66 35.76 -21.88
C GLU A 460 -18.21 34.98 -23.10
N PRO A 461 -19.52 34.67 -23.12
CA PRO A 461 -20.12 33.90 -24.19
C PRO A 461 -20.49 34.80 -25.37
N GLU A 462 -19.79 34.68 -26.50
CA GLU A 462 -20.28 35.22 -27.76
C GLU A 462 -21.31 34.27 -28.38
N THR A 463 -22.55 34.77 -28.43
CA THR A 463 -23.69 34.23 -29.18
C THR A 463 -23.38 34.06 -30.66
N SER A 464 -23.61 32.87 -31.22
CA SER A 464 -23.80 32.70 -32.67
C SER A 464 -25.05 31.86 -32.97
N LYS A 465 -25.86 32.41 -33.88
CA LYS A 465 -27.13 31.88 -34.41
C LYS A 465 -26.88 30.78 -35.47
N PRO A 466 -27.89 29.97 -35.83
CA PRO A 466 -27.70 28.78 -36.65
C PRO A 466 -27.80 29.11 -38.15
N GLU A 467 -26.89 28.59 -38.97
CA GLU A 467 -27.06 28.56 -40.43
C GLU A 467 -26.65 27.20 -41.04
N THR A 468 -27.70 26.50 -41.50
CA THR A 468 -27.86 25.74 -42.76
C THR A 468 -26.70 24.99 -43.41
N ASP A 469 -26.87 23.66 -43.44
CA ASP A 469 -26.69 22.71 -44.54
C ASP A 469 -25.88 23.15 -45.78
N VAL A 470 -24.66 22.59 -45.92
CA VAL A 470 -24.06 22.27 -47.23
C VAL A 470 -23.35 20.91 -47.15
N LYS A 471 -23.86 19.95 -47.93
CA LYS A 471 -23.29 18.62 -48.16
C LYS A 471 -21.91 18.70 -48.83
N ARG A 472 -20.92 17.95 -48.31
CA ARG A 472 -19.85 17.34 -49.11
C ARG A 472 -19.70 15.86 -48.72
N PRO A 473 -19.59 14.94 -49.70
CA PRO A 473 -19.57 13.51 -49.45
C PRO A 473 -18.15 12.97 -49.23
N GLY A 474 -18.00 11.98 -48.36
CA GLY A 474 -16.79 11.17 -48.29
C GLY A 474 -16.16 11.04 -46.91
N VAL A 475 -16.87 10.43 -45.96
CA VAL A 475 -16.24 9.73 -44.82
C VAL A 475 -16.96 8.40 -44.70
N HIS A 476 -16.21 7.32 -44.91
CA HIS A 476 -16.68 5.97 -44.64
C HIS A 476 -17.12 5.87 -43.18
N PRO A 477 -18.36 5.42 -42.87
CA PRO A 477 -18.74 5.16 -41.50
C PRO A 477 -17.85 4.03 -40.97
N ILE A 478 -17.20 4.31 -39.84
CA ILE A 478 -16.69 3.28 -38.93
C ILE A 478 -17.87 2.35 -38.69
N LYS A 479 -17.74 1.08 -39.09
CA LYS A 479 -18.74 0.05 -38.78
C LYS A 479 -18.91 0.03 -37.26
N GLU A 480 -20.03 0.54 -36.77
CA GLU A 480 -20.51 0.22 -35.43
C GLU A 480 -20.61 -1.30 -35.36
N GLU A 481 -19.80 -1.93 -34.50
CA GLU A 481 -19.96 -3.34 -34.20
C GLU A 481 -21.38 -3.55 -33.65
N PRO A 482 -22.15 -4.52 -34.18
CA PRO A 482 -23.51 -4.75 -33.71
C PRO A 482 -23.48 -5.09 -32.22
N ALA A 483 -24.14 -4.27 -31.41
CA ALA A 483 -24.34 -4.50 -29.99
C ALA A 483 -25.22 -5.75 -29.81
N HIS A 484 -24.59 -6.91 -29.77
CA HIS A 484 -25.27 -8.17 -29.51
C HIS A 484 -25.56 -8.30 -28.02
N ASN A 485 -26.72 -7.81 -27.58
CA ASN A 485 -27.20 -7.90 -26.20
C ASN A 485 -27.16 -9.36 -25.70
N ILE A 486 -26.38 -9.60 -24.66
CA ILE A 486 -26.42 -10.85 -23.88
C ILE A 486 -27.65 -10.75 -22.96
N ASP A 487 -28.48 -11.79 -22.91
CA ASP A 487 -29.57 -11.84 -21.94
C ASP A 487 -29.01 -12.08 -20.54
N LEU A 488 -28.94 -11.00 -19.76
CA LEU A 488 -28.36 -11.00 -18.41
C LEU A 488 -29.34 -11.48 -17.33
N SER A 489 -30.63 -11.69 -17.65
CA SER A 489 -31.68 -11.96 -16.66
C SER A 489 -31.54 -13.29 -15.92
N CYS A 490 -30.79 -14.24 -16.49
CA CYS A 490 -30.54 -15.55 -15.88
C CYS A 490 -29.42 -15.53 -14.82
N PHE A 491 -28.63 -14.47 -14.75
CA PHE A 491 -27.52 -14.40 -13.81
C PHE A 491 -28.00 -13.86 -12.47
N SER A 492 -27.56 -14.51 -11.40
CA SER A 492 -27.79 -14.04 -10.04
C SER A 492 -26.54 -14.24 -9.21
N GLY A 493 -26.24 -13.26 -8.39
CA GLY A 493 -25.27 -13.34 -7.29
C GLY A 493 -25.98 -13.01 -5.98
N ASN A 494 -25.33 -13.32 -4.86
CA ASN A 494 -25.95 -13.09 -3.55
C ASN A 494 -25.96 -11.62 -3.12
N LEU A 495 -25.09 -10.77 -3.70
CA LEU A 495 -25.08 -9.34 -3.44
C LEU A 495 -26.02 -8.65 -4.41
N LYS A 496 -26.95 -7.86 -3.87
CA LYS A 496 -28.00 -7.22 -4.66
C LYS A 496 -27.41 -6.17 -5.62
N ARG A 497 -27.83 -6.20 -6.88
CA ARG A 497 -27.61 -5.10 -7.84
C ARG A 497 -28.57 -3.95 -7.55
N ASN A 498 -28.08 -2.72 -7.46
CA ASN A 498 -28.91 -1.54 -7.28
C ASN A 498 -28.30 -0.30 -7.94
N GLU A 499 -29.06 0.37 -8.81
CA GLU A 499 -28.58 1.53 -9.55
C GLU A 499 -28.63 2.84 -8.72
N ASN A 500 -29.40 2.87 -7.63
CA ASN A 500 -29.50 4.04 -6.76
C ASN A 500 -28.17 4.33 -6.04
N GLU A 501 -27.68 5.57 -6.11
CA GLU A 501 -26.40 5.98 -5.52
C GLU A 501 -26.35 5.85 -4.00
N ASN A 502 -27.50 6.02 -3.34
CA ASN A 502 -27.63 5.96 -1.89
C ASN A 502 -27.94 4.55 -1.37
N ALA A 503 -28.06 3.57 -2.26
CA ALA A 503 -28.30 2.19 -1.86
C ALA A 503 -27.14 1.64 -1.04
N ARG A 504 -27.48 0.79 -0.06
CA ARG A 504 -26.52 0.14 0.82
C ARG A 504 -26.43 -1.35 0.54
N ASN A 505 -25.30 -1.95 0.92
CA ASN A 505 -25.01 -3.37 0.79
C ASN A 505 -25.33 -3.92 -0.61
N CYS A 506 -24.81 -3.24 -1.63
CA CYS A 506 -25.15 -3.52 -3.03
C CYS A 506 -23.99 -3.24 -3.97
N TRP A 507 -24.15 -3.64 -5.23
CA TRP A 507 -23.23 -3.32 -6.31
C TRP A 507 -23.96 -2.72 -7.52
N ARG A 508 -23.20 -2.03 -8.37
CA ARG A 508 -23.61 -1.64 -9.73
C ARG A 508 -22.43 -1.62 -10.68
N ILE A 509 -22.71 -1.51 -11.97
CA ILE A 509 -21.67 -1.35 -12.99
C ILE A 509 -21.13 0.09 -12.90
N SER A 510 -19.81 0.24 -12.90
CA SER A 510 -19.19 1.57 -12.94
C SER A 510 -19.06 2.06 -14.39
N ASP A 511 -19.14 3.37 -14.62
CA ASP A 511 -18.82 3.93 -15.93
C ASP A 511 -17.30 3.80 -16.18
N GLY A 512 -16.91 3.20 -17.29
CA GLY A 512 -15.52 3.05 -17.68
C GLY A 512 -14.81 4.39 -17.91
N ASN A 513 -15.55 5.48 -18.18
CA ASN A 513 -14.99 6.82 -18.30
C ASN A 513 -14.49 7.40 -16.97
N ASN A 514 -14.87 6.82 -15.82
CA ASN A 514 -14.30 7.19 -14.52
C ASN A 514 -12.80 6.82 -14.43
N PHE A 515 -12.34 5.90 -15.28
CA PHE A 515 -10.99 5.39 -15.27
C PHE A 515 -10.20 5.89 -16.48
N LYS A 516 -8.92 6.19 -16.26
CA LYS A 516 -7.98 6.58 -17.31
C LYS A 516 -7.04 5.44 -17.64
N VAL A 517 -6.87 5.14 -18.93
CA VAL A 517 -6.04 4.05 -19.46
C VAL A 517 -5.08 4.56 -20.54
N ARG A 518 -4.04 3.79 -20.87
CA ARG A 518 -3.09 4.17 -21.91
C ARG A 518 -3.77 4.16 -23.30
N GLY A 519 -3.79 5.33 -23.93
CA GLY A 519 -4.35 5.50 -25.28
C GLY A 519 -3.44 4.94 -26.38
N LYS A 520 -3.91 4.98 -27.63
CA LYS A 520 -3.18 4.45 -28.81
C LYS A 520 -1.82 5.10 -29.05
N ASN A 521 -1.67 6.38 -28.70
CA ASN A 521 -0.44 7.15 -28.87
C ASN A 521 0.34 7.30 -27.55
N PHE A 522 0.09 6.45 -26.54
CA PHE A 522 0.67 6.63 -25.21
C PHE A 522 2.21 6.62 -25.24
N GLY A 523 2.82 5.79 -26.09
CA GLY A 523 4.28 5.74 -26.23
C GLY A 523 4.93 7.07 -26.70
N GLN A 524 4.17 7.98 -27.31
CA GLN A 524 4.67 9.29 -27.77
C GLN A 524 4.16 10.43 -26.90
N GLU A 525 2.86 10.44 -26.56
CA GLU A 525 2.21 11.55 -25.84
C GLU A 525 2.27 11.39 -24.32
N LYS A 526 2.61 10.20 -23.80
CA LYS A 526 2.49 9.78 -22.38
C LYS A 526 1.15 10.13 -21.72
N ARG A 527 0.10 10.30 -22.51
CA ARG A 527 -1.22 10.76 -22.06
C ARG A 527 -2.22 9.62 -21.93
N LYS A 528 -2.86 9.52 -20.77
CA LYS A 528 -3.97 8.58 -20.52
C LYS A 528 -5.30 9.18 -20.97
N ILE A 529 -6.20 8.34 -21.47
CA ILE A 529 -7.54 8.70 -21.96
C ILE A 529 -8.62 8.00 -21.13
N PRO A 530 -9.86 8.53 -21.06
CA PRO A 530 -10.99 7.79 -20.48
C PRO A 530 -11.14 6.41 -21.14
N ALA A 531 -11.41 5.38 -20.34
CA ALA A 531 -11.34 4.00 -20.83
C ALA A 531 -12.52 3.59 -21.73
N GLY A 532 -13.67 4.26 -21.59
CA GLY A 532 -14.87 3.97 -22.37
C GLY A 532 -15.47 2.59 -22.07
N LYS A 533 -16.03 1.94 -23.10
CA LYS A 533 -16.78 0.69 -22.96
C LYS A 533 -15.88 -0.48 -22.54
N HIS A 534 -16.37 -1.26 -21.56
CA HIS A 534 -15.76 -2.51 -21.11
C HIS A 534 -15.75 -3.61 -22.19
N LEU A 535 -14.81 -4.54 -22.10
CA LEU A 535 -14.73 -5.72 -22.97
C LEU A 535 -15.76 -6.80 -22.60
N MET A 536 -16.09 -6.92 -21.32
CA MET A 536 -16.98 -7.95 -20.77
C MET A 536 -18.09 -7.30 -19.93
N ASP A 537 -19.24 -7.97 -19.84
CA ASP A 537 -20.37 -7.53 -19.03
C ASP A 537 -20.29 -8.12 -17.62
N LEU A 538 -20.38 -7.28 -16.59
CA LEU A 538 -20.50 -7.73 -15.20
C LEU A 538 -21.93 -8.21 -14.94
N VAL A 539 -22.10 -9.49 -14.62
CA VAL A 539 -23.44 -10.12 -14.54
C VAL A 539 -23.88 -10.47 -13.13
N ALA A 540 -22.94 -10.73 -12.23
CA ALA A 540 -23.21 -11.10 -10.86
C ALA A 540 -22.06 -10.72 -9.94
N VAL A 541 -22.38 -10.52 -8.66
CA VAL A 541 -21.41 -10.37 -7.58
C VAL A 541 -21.84 -11.25 -6.41
N ASP A 542 -20.92 -12.07 -5.91
CA ASP A 542 -21.12 -12.81 -4.66
C ASP A 542 -20.26 -12.20 -3.54
N TRP A 543 -20.81 -12.20 -2.34
CA TRP A 543 -20.21 -11.78 -1.09
C TRP A 543 -20.25 -12.94 -0.10
N PHE A 544 -19.10 -13.59 0.09
CA PHE A 544 -18.98 -14.81 0.88
C PHE A 544 -18.14 -14.62 2.13
N LYS A 545 -18.37 -15.49 3.11
CA LYS A 545 -17.53 -15.65 4.29
C LYS A 545 -17.36 -17.12 4.67
N ASP A 546 -16.22 -17.48 5.22
CA ASP A 546 -15.98 -18.81 5.80
C ASP A 546 -14.88 -18.72 6.87
N SER A 547 -14.73 -19.78 7.65
CA SER A 547 -13.60 -20.07 8.52
C SER A 547 -12.30 -20.37 7.76
N LYS A 548 -12.40 -20.79 6.49
CA LYS A 548 -11.25 -21.14 5.62
C LYS A 548 -11.22 -20.28 4.36
N ARG A 549 -10.07 -20.25 3.69
CA ARG A 549 -9.95 -19.60 2.38
C ARG A 549 -10.89 -20.25 1.36
N ILE A 550 -11.56 -19.42 0.57
CA ILE A 550 -12.59 -19.83 -0.40
C ILE A 550 -11.96 -19.80 -1.80
N ASP A 551 -11.38 -20.92 -2.20
CA ASP A 551 -10.74 -21.10 -3.51
C ASP A 551 -11.68 -21.78 -4.52
N HIS A 552 -11.43 -21.51 -5.80
CA HIS A 552 -12.11 -22.15 -6.93
C HIS A 552 -13.64 -22.01 -6.87
N VAL A 553 -14.15 -20.79 -6.73
CA VAL A 553 -15.58 -20.49 -6.59
C VAL A 553 -16.40 -20.89 -7.82
N ALA A 554 -15.81 -20.98 -9.01
CA ALA A 554 -16.47 -21.45 -10.23
C ALA A 554 -16.90 -22.93 -10.16
N ARG A 555 -16.36 -23.73 -9.23
CA ARG A 555 -16.81 -25.12 -9.02
C ARG A 555 -18.16 -25.21 -8.31
N ARG A 556 -18.60 -24.13 -7.65
CA ARG A 556 -19.88 -24.08 -6.94
C ARG A 556 -21.03 -24.30 -7.90
N LYS A 557 -21.87 -25.30 -7.61
CA LYS A 557 -23.09 -25.59 -8.40
C LYS A 557 -23.99 -24.36 -8.47
N GLY A 558 -24.41 -24.02 -9.68
CA GLY A 558 -25.30 -22.88 -9.93
C GLY A 558 -24.63 -21.52 -9.80
N CYS A 559 -23.30 -21.43 -9.76
CA CYS A 559 -22.62 -20.13 -9.85
C CYS A 559 -22.81 -19.51 -11.25
N ALA A 560 -22.62 -18.19 -11.34
CA ALA A 560 -22.83 -17.47 -12.59
C ALA A 560 -21.90 -17.93 -13.73
N ALA A 561 -20.70 -18.44 -13.43
CA ALA A 561 -19.80 -19.00 -14.44
C ALA A 561 -20.35 -20.30 -15.09
N GLN A 562 -21.05 -21.14 -14.32
CA GLN A 562 -21.71 -22.34 -14.87
C GLN A 562 -22.90 -21.98 -15.73
N VAL A 563 -23.73 -21.03 -15.28
CA VAL A 563 -24.86 -20.50 -16.07
C VAL A 563 -24.36 -19.88 -17.38
N ALA A 564 -23.23 -19.17 -17.35
CA ALA A 564 -22.62 -18.61 -18.55
C ALA A 564 -22.18 -19.72 -19.52
N ALA A 565 -21.56 -20.79 -19.01
CA ALA A 565 -21.15 -21.93 -19.82
C ALA A 565 -22.35 -22.63 -20.51
N GLU A 566 -23.46 -22.81 -19.79
CA GLU A 566 -24.71 -23.36 -20.34
C GLU A 566 -25.30 -22.48 -21.47
N LYS A 567 -25.09 -21.17 -21.38
CA LYS A 567 -25.48 -20.20 -22.42
C LYS A 567 -24.44 -20.04 -23.53
N GLY A 568 -23.35 -20.81 -23.52
CA GLY A 568 -22.29 -20.73 -24.52
C GLY A 568 -21.45 -19.45 -24.43
N LEU A 569 -21.32 -18.87 -23.24
CA LEU A 569 -20.54 -17.67 -22.97
C LEU A 569 -19.22 -18.02 -22.26
N PHE A 570 -18.19 -17.21 -22.49
CA PHE A 570 -16.95 -17.25 -21.73
C PHE A 570 -17.03 -16.36 -20.49
N SER A 571 -16.51 -16.84 -19.35
CA SER A 571 -16.48 -16.09 -18.09
C SER A 571 -15.06 -15.76 -17.63
N MET A 572 -14.86 -14.54 -17.12
CA MET A 572 -13.72 -14.20 -16.28
C MET A 572 -14.23 -13.95 -14.86
N VAL A 573 -13.73 -14.73 -13.90
CA VAL A 573 -14.13 -14.67 -12.49
C VAL A 573 -12.98 -14.07 -11.69
N VAL A 574 -13.23 -12.98 -10.97
CA VAL A 574 -12.24 -12.37 -10.08
C VAL A 574 -12.72 -12.53 -8.65
N ASN A 575 -12.01 -13.33 -7.87
CA ASN A 575 -12.28 -13.62 -6.48
C ASN A 575 -11.30 -12.85 -5.59
N VAL A 576 -11.73 -11.73 -5.02
CA VAL A 576 -10.90 -10.95 -4.09
C VAL A 576 -11.03 -11.53 -2.69
N GLN A 577 -9.97 -12.18 -2.23
CA GLN A 577 -9.93 -12.90 -0.97
C GLN A 577 -9.30 -12.05 0.12
N VAL A 578 -10.01 -11.93 1.23
CA VAL A 578 -9.61 -11.19 2.41
C VAL A 578 -9.42 -12.17 3.57
N PRO A 579 -8.17 -12.54 3.91
CA PRO A 579 -7.91 -13.42 5.03
C PRO A 579 -8.05 -12.70 6.38
N GLY A 580 -8.35 -13.47 7.42
CA GLY A 580 -8.55 -12.99 8.79
C GLY A 580 -9.12 -14.09 9.68
N SER A 581 -9.61 -13.74 10.88
CA SER A 581 -10.39 -14.65 11.73
C SER A 581 -11.64 -15.19 11.03
N THR A 582 -12.19 -14.39 10.11
CA THR A 582 -13.17 -14.80 9.12
C THR A 582 -12.60 -14.45 7.76
N HIS A 583 -12.55 -15.43 6.86
CA HIS A 583 -12.16 -15.22 5.48
C HIS A 583 -13.35 -14.68 4.70
N TYR A 584 -13.19 -13.52 4.09
CA TYR A 584 -14.20 -12.96 3.19
C TYR A 584 -13.76 -13.11 1.73
N SER A 585 -14.73 -13.26 0.83
CA SER A 585 -14.49 -13.37 -0.61
C SER A 585 -15.53 -12.52 -1.35
N MET A 586 -15.06 -11.57 -2.15
CA MET A 586 -15.90 -10.80 -3.07
C MET A 586 -15.62 -11.27 -4.49
N VAL A 587 -16.61 -11.91 -5.10
CA VAL A 587 -16.48 -12.55 -6.41
C VAL A 587 -17.21 -11.74 -7.46
N PHE A 588 -16.49 -11.35 -8.52
CA PHE A 588 -17.03 -10.65 -9.67
C PHE A 588 -17.07 -11.60 -10.88
N TYR A 589 -18.24 -11.72 -11.51
CA TYR A 589 -18.41 -12.56 -12.70
C TYR A 589 -18.60 -11.66 -13.94
N PHE A 590 -17.59 -11.64 -14.81
CA PHE A 590 -17.63 -10.95 -16.09
C PHE A 590 -17.86 -11.97 -17.21
N VAL A 591 -18.73 -11.68 -18.16
CA VAL A 591 -19.02 -12.58 -19.29
C VAL A 591 -18.86 -11.90 -20.64
N MET A 592 -18.55 -12.70 -21.65
CA MET A 592 -18.61 -12.30 -23.05
C MET A 592 -18.99 -13.51 -23.90
N LYS A 593 -19.43 -13.29 -25.14
CA LYS A 593 -19.80 -14.39 -26.04
C LYS A 593 -18.60 -15.28 -26.35
N GLU A 594 -17.59 -14.71 -26.99
CA GLU A 594 -16.39 -15.42 -27.43
C GLU A 594 -15.18 -14.53 -27.27
N LEU A 595 -14.03 -15.13 -26.96
CA LEU A 595 -12.76 -14.42 -26.94
C LEU A 595 -12.36 -14.06 -28.37
N VAL A 596 -12.07 -12.78 -28.61
CA VAL A 596 -11.62 -12.31 -29.93
C VAL A 596 -10.26 -12.94 -30.26
N PRO A 597 -10.13 -13.70 -31.36
CA PRO A 597 -8.88 -14.35 -31.73
C PRO A 597 -7.72 -13.35 -31.89
N GLY A 598 -6.56 -13.67 -31.32
CA GLY A 598 -5.37 -12.83 -31.33
C GLY A 598 -5.40 -11.64 -30.36
N SER A 599 -6.53 -11.39 -29.69
CA SER A 599 -6.64 -10.27 -28.75
C SER A 599 -5.72 -10.43 -27.53
N LEU A 600 -5.34 -9.31 -26.91
CA LEU A 600 -4.58 -9.31 -25.66
C LEU A 600 -5.32 -10.09 -24.55
N LEU A 601 -6.66 -9.97 -24.49
CA LEU A 601 -7.46 -10.71 -23.51
C LEU A 601 -7.40 -12.22 -23.75
N GLN A 602 -7.50 -12.69 -25.00
CA GLN A 602 -7.33 -14.12 -25.30
C GLN A 602 -5.94 -14.60 -24.91
N ARG A 603 -4.89 -13.87 -25.29
CA ARG A 603 -3.50 -14.20 -24.92
C ARG A 603 -3.29 -14.23 -23.40
N PHE A 604 -3.97 -13.37 -22.65
CA PHE A 604 -3.96 -13.39 -21.18
C PHE A 604 -4.67 -14.63 -20.62
N VAL A 605 -5.84 -14.98 -21.18
CA VAL A 605 -6.61 -16.15 -20.76
C VAL A 605 -5.82 -17.44 -21.01
N ASP A 606 -5.22 -17.58 -22.18
CA ASP A 606 -4.53 -18.80 -22.60
C ASP A 606 -3.02 -18.79 -22.25
N GLY A 607 -2.50 -17.68 -21.74
CA GLY A 607 -1.09 -17.52 -21.33
C GLY A 607 -0.73 -18.31 -20.07
N ASP A 608 0.53 -18.23 -19.66
CA ASP A 608 0.99 -18.80 -18.39
C ASP A 608 0.83 -17.80 -17.23
N ASP A 609 1.11 -18.25 -16.01
CA ASP A 609 0.98 -17.42 -14.82
C ASP A 609 2.01 -16.29 -14.78
N GLU A 610 3.16 -16.44 -15.45
CA GLU A 610 4.18 -15.40 -15.53
C GLU A 610 3.67 -14.22 -16.36
N PHE A 611 3.10 -14.51 -17.53
CA PHE A 611 2.40 -13.54 -18.36
C PHE A 611 1.21 -12.92 -17.62
N ARG A 612 0.35 -13.73 -16.99
CA ARG A 612 -0.81 -13.18 -16.26
C ARG A 612 -0.41 -12.26 -15.12
N ASN A 613 0.60 -12.65 -14.34
CA ASN A 613 1.05 -11.86 -13.20
C ASN A 613 1.70 -10.53 -13.63
N SER A 614 2.39 -10.50 -14.77
CA SER A 614 3.02 -9.27 -15.29
C SER A 614 2.02 -8.31 -15.95
N ARG A 615 0.81 -8.78 -16.29
CA ARG A 615 -0.17 -7.99 -17.06
C ARG A 615 -1.46 -7.65 -16.31
N LEU A 616 -1.89 -8.42 -15.33
CA LEU A 616 -3.15 -8.16 -14.61
C LEU A 616 -3.05 -6.85 -13.82
N LYS A 617 -3.96 -5.92 -14.08
CA LYS A 617 -3.97 -4.58 -13.47
C LYS A 617 -5.32 -4.28 -12.82
N LEU A 618 -5.26 -3.58 -11.69
CA LEU A 618 -6.41 -3.05 -10.95
C LEU A 618 -6.28 -1.53 -10.83
N ILE A 619 -7.36 -0.81 -11.13
CA ILE A 619 -7.48 0.63 -10.86
C ILE A 619 -8.55 0.81 -9.78
N PRO A 620 -8.18 1.15 -8.54
CA PRO A 620 -9.14 1.46 -7.49
C PRO A 620 -9.59 2.92 -7.57
N LEU A 621 -10.84 3.18 -7.18
CA LEU A 621 -11.34 4.51 -6.88
C LEU A 621 -12.18 4.45 -5.61
N VAL A 622 -12.10 5.47 -4.76
CA VAL A 622 -12.94 5.57 -3.55
C VAL A 622 -13.79 6.84 -3.61
N PRO A 623 -14.93 6.81 -4.33
CA PRO A 623 -15.84 7.97 -4.41
C PRO A 623 -16.28 8.47 -3.04
N LYS A 624 -16.60 7.56 -2.11
CA LYS A 624 -17.07 7.89 -0.75
C LYS A 624 -16.18 7.21 0.29
N GLY A 625 -15.55 8.01 1.14
CA GLY A 625 -14.67 7.55 2.20
C GLY A 625 -13.94 8.69 2.90
N SER A 626 -13.43 8.43 4.10
CA SER A 626 -12.57 9.37 4.80
C SER A 626 -11.25 9.59 4.04
N TRP A 627 -10.57 10.71 4.30
CA TRP A 627 -9.30 11.00 3.63
C TRP A 627 -8.26 9.89 3.85
N ILE A 628 -8.15 9.38 5.08
CA ILE A 628 -7.26 8.26 5.42
C ILE A 628 -7.55 7.02 4.57
N VAL A 629 -8.81 6.65 4.36
CA VAL A 629 -9.19 5.50 3.52
C VAL A 629 -8.78 5.74 2.07
N ARG A 630 -9.11 6.91 1.52
CA ARG A 630 -8.76 7.27 0.14
C ARG A 630 -7.24 7.25 -0.08
N GLN A 631 -6.47 7.75 0.88
CA GLN A 631 -5.00 7.71 0.83
C GLN A 631 -4.44 6.29 1.03
N SER A 632 -5.09 5.45 1.83
CA SER A 632 -4.66 4.06 2.04
C SER A 632 -4.83 3.24 0.76
N VAL A 633 -6.01 3.32 0.15
CA VAL A 633 -6.34 2.59 -1.09
C VAL A 633 -5.60 3.19 -2.29
N GLY A 634 -5.47 4.51 -2.34
CA GLY A 634 -4.93 5.23 -3.49
C GLY A 634 -5.88 5.25 -4.68
N SER A 635 -5.41 5.84 -5.78
CA SER A 635 -6.08 5.84 -7.10
C SER A 635 -5.13 5.44 -8.23
N THR A 636 -3.90 5.07 -7.88
CA THR A 636 -2.87 4.69 -8.83
C THR A 636 -3.12 3.25 -9.29
N PRO A 637 -3.15 2.98 -10.61
CA PRO A 637 -3.22 1.62 -11.12
C PRO A 637 -2.11 0.73 -10.56
N CYS A 638 -2.44 -0.48 -10.14
CA CYS A 638 -1.51 -1.46 -9.58
C CYS A 638 -1.46 -2.72 -10.44
N LEU A 639 -0.26 -3.23 -10.74
CA LEU A 639 -0.07 -4.56 -11.34
C LEU A 639 -0.33 -5.63 -10.26
N LEU A 640 -1.57 -6.12 -10.22
CA LEU A 640 -2.09 -6.94 -9.14
C LEU A 640 -1.29 -8.24 -8.95
N GLY A 641 -0.91 -8.93 -10.04
CA GLY A 641 -0.12 -10.17 -9.95
C GLY A 641 1.37 -9.98 -9.61
N LYS A 642 1.87 -8.74 -9.63
CA LYS A 642 3.16 -8.38 -9.02
C LYS A 642 3.00 -8.06 -7.54
N ALA A 643 1.92 -7.37 -7.16
CA ALA A 643 1.70 -6.87 -5.79
C ALA A 643 1.20 -7.93 -4.79
N VAL A 644 0.38 -8.89 -5.25
CA VAL A 644 -0.18 -9.97 -4.42
C VAL A 644 -0.07 -11.32 -5.13
N ASP A 645 -0.26 -12.40 -4.37
CA ASP A 645 -0.36 -13.76 -4.91
C ASP A 645 -1.72 -13.91 -5.60
N CYS A 646 -1.67 -14.32 -6.86
CA CYS A 646 -2.83 -14.66 -7.66
C CYS A 646 -2.74 -16.13 -8.04
N ASN A 647 -3.81 -16.89 -7.79
CA ASN A 647 -3.96 -18.25 -8.27
C ASN A 647 -4.92 -18.26 -9.47
N TYR A 648 -4.49 -18.85 -10.58
CA TYR A 648 -5.21 -18.83 -11.85
C TYR A 648 -5.77 -20.21 -12.16
N ILE A 649 -7.08 -20.31 -12.34
CA ILE A 649 -7.76 -21.57 -12.60
C ILE A 649 -8.46 -21.48 -13.96
N ARG A 650 -7.90 -22.18 -14.94
CA ARG A 650 -8.45 -22.23 -16.30
C ARG A 650 -9.35 -23.46 -16.46
N GLY A 651 -10.66 -23.24 -16.50
CA GLY A 651 -11.63 -24.23 -16.98
C GLY A 651 -11.81 -24.14 -18.49
N PRO A 652 -12.67 -24.94 -19.14
CA PRO A 652 -12.89 -24.85 -20.60
C PRO A 652 -13.50 -23.52 -21.05
N THR A 653 -14.49 -23.02 -20.30
CA THR A 653 -15.31 -21.83 -20.62
C THR A 653 -15.07 -20.66 -19.68
N TYR A 654 -14.07 -20.75 -18.78
CA TYR A 654 -13.77 -19.66 -17.86
C TYR A 654 -12.29 -19.60 -17.48
N LEU A 655 -11.87 -18.41 -17.03
CA LEU A 655 -10.68 -18.19 -16.22
C LEU A 655 -11.11 -17.61 -14.88
N GLU A 656 -10.72 -18.25 -13.79
CA GLU A 656 -10.87 -17.71 -12.44
C GLU A 656 -9.53 -17.22 -11.91
N ILE A 657 -9.56 -16.10 -11.19
CA ILE A 657 -8.42 -15.43 -10.59
C ILE A 657 -8.73 -15.25 -9.09
N ASP A 658 -8.12 -16.09 -8.26
CA ASP A 658 -8.13 -15.94 -6.81
C ASP A 658 -7.03 -14.95 -6.41
N VAL A 659 -7.42 -13.79 -5.89
CA VAL A 659 -6.53 -12.70 -5.49
C VAL A 659 -6.40 -12.68 -3.96
N ASP A 660 -5.27 -13.17 -3.45
CA ASP A 660 -5.01 -13.25 -2.00
C ASP A 660 -4.43 -11.93 -1.48
N ILE A 661 -5.28 -11.06 -0.94
CA ILE A 661 -4.85 -9.75 -0.41
C ILE A 661 -3.89 -9.90 0.78
N GLY A 662 -4.01 -10.97 1.57
CA GLY A 662 -3.16 -11.17 2.74
C GLY A 662 -1.75 -11.63 2.42
N SER A 663 -1.45 -11.96 1.16
CA SER A 663 -0.10 -12.31 0.75
C SER A 663 0.86 -11.10 0.73
N SER A 664 0.34 -9.88 0.91
CA SER A 664 1.11 -8.64 0.95
C SER A 664 0.88 -7.92 2.26
N THR A 665 1.95 -7.66 3.00
CA THR A 665 1.95 -6.86 4.23
C THR A 665 1.32 -5.48 4.02
N VAL A 666 1.67 -4.81 2.92
CA VAL A 666 1.14 -3.50 2.55
C VAL A 666 -0.36 -3.59 2.27
N ALA A 667 -0.79 -4.53 1.43
CA ALA A 667 -2.21 -4.66 1.07
C ALA A 667 -3.07 -5.05 2.29
N ASN A 668 -2.55 -5.94 3.16
CA ASN A 668 -3.20 -6.31 4.42
C ASN A 668 -3.28 -5.13 5.40
N GLY A 669 -2.23 -4.30 5.47
CA GLY A 669 -2.23 -3.07 6.27
C GLY A 669 -3.29 -2.06 5.80
N VAL A 670 -3.42 -1.85 4.48
CA VAL A 670 -4.53 -1.06 3.91
C VAL A 670 -5.87 -1.62 4.33
N LEU A 671 -6.08 -2.93 4.19
CA LEU A 671 -7.31 -3.59 4.57
C LEU A 671 -7.66 -3.36 6.07
N GLY A 672 -6.68 -3.46 6.97
CA GLY A 672 -6.87 -3.22 8.40
C GLY A 672 -7.36 -1.81 8.76
N LEU A 673 -7.08 -0.81 7.92
CA LEU A 673 -7.60 0.56 8.04
C LEU A 673 -9.02 0.70 7.48
N VAL A 674 -9.33 -0.06 6.43
CA VAL A 674 -10.55 0.06 5.61
C VAL A 674 -11.70 -0.79 6.17
N ILE A 675 -11.41 -2.01 6.63
CA ILE A 675 -12.44 -3.01 6.98
C ILE A 675 -13.38 -2.52 8.10
N GLY A 676 -12.85 -1.80 9.09
CA GLY A 676 -13.64 -1.27 10.21
C GLY A 676 -14.57 -0.11 9.85
N VAL A 677 -14.46 0.44 8.63
CA VAL A 677 -15.31 1.55 8.14
C VAL A 677 -16.02 1.18 6.84
N ILE A 678 -15.97 -0.08 6.41
CA ILE A 678 -16.46 -0.55 5.11
C ILE A 678 -17.94 -0.22 4.84
N THR A 679 -18.77 -0.17 5.88
CA THR A 679 -20.19 0.22 5.80
C THR A 679 -20.41 1.69 5.42
N SER A 680 -19.38 2.53 5.52
CA SER A 680 -19.41 3.95 5.13
C SER A 680 -18.80 4.22 3.76
N LEU A 681 -18.21 3.20 3.13
CA LEU A 681 -17.41 3.34 1.92
C LEU A 681 -18.21 3.06 0.65
N VAL A 682 -17.81 3.74 -0.42
CA VAL A 682 -18.11 3.36 -1.79
C VAL A 682 -16.76 3.19 -2.49
N VAL A 683 -16.55 2.02 -3.07
CA VAL A 683 -15.31 1.66 -3.77
C VAL A 683 -15.68 1.25 -5.19
N GLU A 684 -14.94 1.76 -6.17
CA GLU A 684 -14.96 1.26 -7.53
C GLU A 684 -13.66 0.52 -7.83
N MET A 685 -13.77 -0.56 -8.59
CA MET A 685 -12.64 -1.38 -9.02
C MET A 685 -12.78 -1.62 -10.52
N ALA A 686 -11.73 -1.30 -11.28
CA ALA A 686 -11.65 -1.61 -12.69
C ALA A 686 -10.49 -2.57 -12.96
N PHE A 687 -10.78 -3.66 -13.67
CA PHE A 687 -9.81 -4.69 -14.03
C PHE A 687 -9.43 -4.56 -15.50
N LEU A 688 -8.14 -4.71 -15.81
CA LEU A 688 -7.64 -4.65 -17.19
C LEU A 688 -6.36 -5.49 -17.36
N VAL A 689 -6.03 -5.79 -18.62
CA VAL A 689 -4.74 -6.37 -19.01
C VAL A 689 -3.84 -5.23 -19.51
N GLN A 690 -2.66 -5.08 -18.92
CA GLN A 690 -1.72 -4.04 -19.31
C GLN A 690 -1.15 -4.28 -20.71
N ALA A 691 -1.17 -3.24 -21.54
CA ALA A 691 -0.48 -3.22 -22.82
C ALA A 691 0.98 -2.80 -22.62
N ASN A 692 1.90 -3.56 -23.21
CA ASN A 692 3.34 -3.25 -23.20
C ASN A 692 3.87 -2.91 -24.59
N THR A 693 3.20 -3.31 -25.68
CA THR A 693 3.58 -2.95 -27.05
C THR A 693 2.60 -1.96 -27.69
N ALA A 694 3.02 -1.27 -28.73
CA ALA A 694 2.14 -0.35 -29.48
C ALA A 694 0.96 -1.08 -30.14
N GLU A 695 1.13 -2.35 -30.52
CA GLU A 695 0.08 -3.19 -31.11
C GLU A 695 -0.98 -3.62 -30.09
N GLU A 696 -0.61 -3.64 -28.80
CA GLU A 696 -1.51 -3.94 -27.70
C GLU A 696 -2.36 -2.74 -27.25
N GLN A 697 -2.05 -1.53 -27.77
CA GLN A 697 -2.77 -0.30 -27.43
C GLN A 697 -3.96 -0.04 -28.38
N PRO A 698 -5.02 0.65 -27.92
CA PRO A 698 -5.22 1.19 -26.57
C PRO A 698 -5.55 0.10 -25.54
N GLU A 699 -5.19 0.35 -24.28
CA GLU A 699 -5.68 -0.45 -23.15
C GLU A 699 -7.21 -0.35 -23.05
N ARG A 700 -7.88 -1.44 -22.69
CA ARG A 700 -9.33 -1.47 -22.46
C ARG A 700 -9.64 -2.21 -21.16
N LEU A 701 -10.67 -1.75 -20.46
CA LEU A 701 -11.13 -2.42 -19.24
C LEU A 701 -11.77 -3.75 -19.59
N ILE A 702 -11.44 -4.79 -18.82
CA ILE A 702 -12.19 -6.04 -18.85
C ILE A 702 -13.59 -5.78 -18.30
N GLY A 703 -13.67 -5.10 -17.16
CA GLY A 703 -14.91 -4.65 -16.54
C GLY A 703 -14.63 -3.78 -15.33
N ALA A 704 -15.68 -3.10 -14.87
CA ALA A 704 -15.62 -2.25 -13.68
C ALA A 704 -16.87 -2.41 -12.82
N VAL A 705 -16.68 -2.32 -11.51
CA VAL A 705 -17.74 -2.49 -10.50
C VAL A 705 -17.67 -1.34 -9.50
N ARG A 706 -18.83 -0.83 -9.10
CA ARG A 706 -18.98 -0.02 -7.89
C ARG A 706 -19.65 -0.86 -6.82
N VAL A 707 -19.05 -0.90 -5.64
CA VAL A 707 -19.56 -1.59 -4.47
C VAL A 707 -19.82 -0.55 -3.37
N SER A 708 -21.02 -0.58 -2.80
CA SER A 708 -21.52 0.48 -1.90
C SER A 708 -21.91 -0.07 -0.53
N HIS A 709 -21.34 0.51 0.53
CA HIS A 709 -21.76 0.35 1.92
C HIS A 709 -21.90 -1.12 2.33
N ILE A 710 -20.86 -1.93 2.09
CA ILE A 710 -20.90 -3.37 2.34
C ILE A 710 -21.03 -3.67 3.82
N GLU A 711 -21.91 -4.60 4.14
CA GLU A 711 -22.09 -5.12 5.49
C GLU A 711 -21.39 -6.48 5.62
N LEU A 712 -20.45 -6.58 6.56
CA LEU A 712 -19.73 -7.84 6.81
C LEU A 712 -20.69 -8.96 7.24
N SER A 713 -21.73 -8.63 8.01
CA SER A 713 -22.73 -9.60 8.48
C SER A 713 -23.56 -10.22 7.35
N SER A 714 -23.71 -9.53 6.22
CA SER A 714 -24.53 -9.99 5.09
C SER A 714 -23.84 -11.06 4.23
N ALA A 715 -22.52 -11.26 4.40
CA ALA A 715 -21.79 -12.31 3.71
C ALA A 715 -22.33 -13.70 4.07
N ILE A 716 -22.39 -14.58 3.06
CA ILE A 716 -22.98 -15.91 3.16
C ILE A 716 -21.89 -16.99 3.14
N VAL A 717 -22.10 -18.10 3.84
CA VAL A 717 -21.20 -19.27 3.74
C VAL A 717 -21.49 -20.00 2.42
N PRO A 718 -20.50 -20.14 1.52
CA PRO A 718 -20.73 -20.79 0.24
C PRO A 718 -20.91 -22.30 0.45
N ASN A 719 -21.85 -22.91 -0.28
CA ASN A 719 -21.96 -24.37 -0.33
C ASN A 719 -20.95 -24.92 -1.34
N LEU A 720 -19.71 -25.12 -0.89
CA LEU A 720 -18.69 -25.86 -1.63
C LEU A 720 -18.78 -27.31 -1.15
N GLU A 721 -19.31 -28.21 -2.00
CA GLU A 721 -19.33 -29.63 -1.68
C GLU A 721 -17.88 -30.08 -1.37
N SER A 722 -17.68 -30.65 -0.19
CA SER A 722 -16.40 -31.22 0.23
C SER A 722 -16.19 -32.53 -0.53
N GLU A 723 -15.29 -32.54 -1.50
CA GLU A 723 -14.64 -33.78 -1.94
C GLU A 723 -13.42 -34.08 -1.08
#